data_AF-A0A844MK14-F1
#
_entry.id   AF-A0A844MK14-F1
#
_cell.length_a   1.000
_cell.length_b   1.000
_cell.length_c   1.000
_cell.angle_alpha   90.00
_cell.angle_beta   90.00
_cell.angle_gamma   90.00
#
_symmetry.space_group_name_H-M   'P 1'
#
loop_
_entity.id
_entity.type
_entity.pdbx_description
1 polymer ?
#
loop_
_entity_poly.entity_id
_entity_poly.type
_entity_poly.pdbx_seq_one_letter_code
_entity_poly.pdbx_strand_id
1 'polypeptide(L)'
;MAFTLQILHASDFEAGIPALNDAVGFSAVVNRLRNDSRLPSTVLANTLTLSSGDNYIPGAFLNASSDPSLNNVGGLGSSSGPIAGRGDIGILNAIGIQVSALGNHEFDLGVGQVASLIRTGSGNPGTNFPYLSTNLNFAPETQPGGSLSNNDLASNQNTAEASTIRGKLAKSTVITLPGADGILGNGDDQRIGIVGATTPTLANISSPGRIGVSPANPTDYTALAAEIQTSVDALRNTGINKIILLAHMQQLNIERDELAPRLRDVDVVIAGGSHTLLSDANDPLRAGDTSRGEYPILRTSASGQPVLVVNTDANYKYVGRLVFEFDDNGVINVNSLNNNINGAYATDDAGVDRVYGSDVNPRAVANPNVVAITDALRGVIGSKDNTIFGRTTVFLNGTRNDVRTQETNFGNLTADANLAIARNTDPTVVVSIKNGGGIRDNIGAISNSAGGVNADDFRKLPPQPNPIAPNKQTGDISQLDIENALRFNNGLTVVSVTAAELRLIMEHSVAGTREGATPGQFPQVGGLSFSFDPTRTAVRFDSNGNVTTQGERIRSLAIRDQSDRIIDEVIRDGQVVGDPNRLIRMVTLNFLATAGSGTPGLGGDSYPIPRFAKNRVDLVQSTRTGVATFANDGSEQDALAEYLAANFRTNPYSVEDVGTSQDGRIQNLSQRSDSVFATTGLTKQSNNLFTFSNIFSPLNLEVSLVSRDVTNVNEIGVFVVDDNQSRVNGIAPGQAGYLQAALSRAEVVFSVLPESLGFDNPTRLLNFGAGNQRLMFYLVQNSSTDTVLSELRAGRNPGNVLLATSDKLQVVDGSTGTFNLNWEDSTDNDYDDIRLRVQASNRNIPQRVIQERAELLDLRFSGNAQTSFSVNSSAAYRNFVGFYRVADLDGGIDRDGNGTADLRPGDAGYAQAAIQGSVFNFGSNGSSALNLTGGALYAPFIIANATVTDFLAQNPTNQASGTVKAYFAYLGANPDGVDHIRLLGNNTFGYEDLPGGGDFDYNDIVVQVNFT
;
A
#
# COMPACT_ATOMS: atom_id res chain seq x y z
N MET A 1 16.70 -33.98 39.90
CA MET A 1 17.92 -33.84 39.07
C MET A 1 17.70 -32.67 38.14
N ALA A 2 18.70 -31.78 38.06
CA ALA A 2 18.66 -30.64 37.17
C ALA A 2 18.49 -31.07 35.70
N PHE A 3 17.68 -30.34 34.94
CA PHE A 3 17.37 -30.63 33.55
C PHE A 3 17.81 -29.47 32.65
N THR A 4 18.77 -29.71 31.77
CA THR A 4 19.25 -28.71 30.82
C THR A 4 18.50 -28.85 29.48
N LEU A 5 17.95 -27.73 29.01
CA LEU A 5 17.20 -27.63 27.76
C LEU A 5 17.99 -26.78 26.76
N GLN A 6 18.02 -27.22 25.50
CA GLN A 6 18.43 -26.37 24.37
C GLN A 6 17.19 -26.01 23.55
N ILE A 7 17.01 -24.72 23.25
CA ILE A 7 16.01 -24.22 22.33
C ILE A 7 16.74 -23.55 21.16
N LEU A 8 16.51 -24.06 19.97
CA LEU A 8 16.78 -23.38 18.71
C LEU A 8 15.49 -22.72 18.26
N HIS A 9 15.52 -21.42 17.96
CA HIS A 9 14.30 -20.70 17.60
C HIS A 9 14.53 -19.67 16.52
N ALA A 10 13.44 -19.30 15.88
CA ALA A 10 13.32 -18.15 15.00
C ALA A 10 11.83 -17.74 14.92
N SER A 11 11.60 -16.61 14.28
CA SER A 11 10.30 -16.05 13.91
C SER A 11 10.48 -15.39 12.55
N ASP A 12 9.37 -14.94 11.95
CA ASP A 12 9.40 -14.00 10.82
C ASP A 12 10.24 -14.56 9.65
N PHE A 13 10.02 -15.83 9.29
CA PHE A 13 10.76 -16.46 8.21
C PHE A 13 10.52 -15.76 6.88
N GLU A 14 9.28 -15.31 6.63
CA GLU A 14 8.88 -14.33 5.60
C GLU A 14 9.66 -14.45 4.27
N ALA A 15 9.76 -15.67 3.74
CA ALA A 15 10.75 -15.98 2.71
C ALA A 15 10.66 -15.04 1.49
N GLY A 16 11.67 -14.17 1.34
CA GLY A 16 11.88 -13.34 0.16
C GLY A 16 12.95 -13.91 -0.77
N ILE A 17 13.38 -13.13 -1.77
CA ILE A 17 14.50 -13.51 -2.65
C ILE A 17 15.79 -13.83 -1.85
N PRO A 18 16.18 -13.07 -0.80
CA PRO A 18 17.35 -13.42 0.02
C PRO A 18 17.27 -14.82 0.66
N ALA A 19 16.07 -15.32 0.98
CA ALA A 19 15.86 -16.63 1.60
C ALA A 19 16.36 -17.79 0.72
N LEU A 20 16.54 -17.59 -0.60
CA LEU A 20 17.17 -18.58 -1.49
C LEU A 20 18.63 -18.91 -1.08
N ASN A 21 19.29 -18.03 -0.34
CA ASN A 21 20.58 -18.28 0.31
C ASN A 21 20.41 -18.47 1.81
N ASP A 22 19.69 -17.57 2.47
CA ASP A 22 19.63 -17.52 3.93
C ASP A 22 18.99 -18.78 4.53
N ALA A 23 18.00 -19.39 3.86
CA ALA A 23 17.42 -20.66 4.34
C ALA A 23 18.42 -21.83 4.31
N VAL A 24 19.34 -21.84 3.33
CA VAL A 24 20.43 -22.84 3.25
C VAL A 24 21.39 -22.64 4.41
N GLY A 25 21.86 -21.41 4.63
CA GLY A 25 22.73 -21.07 5.75
C GLY A 25 22.08 -21.35 7.11
N PHE A 26 20.79 -21.03 7.25
CA PHE A 26 20.01 -21.32 8.46
C PHE A 26 19.97 -22.82 8.73
N SER A 27 19.70 -23.64 7.70
CA SER A 27 19.71 -25.09 7.82
C SER A 27 21.10 -25.63 8.21
N ALA A 28 22.18 -25.07 7.65
CA ALA A 28 23.55 -25.43 8.02
C ALA A 28 23.84 -25.12 9.50
N VAL A 29 23.50 -23.92 9.96
CA VAL A 29 23.68 -23.52 11.36
C VAL A 29 22.87 -24.42 12.30
N VAL A 30 21.59 -24.67 12.01
CA VAL A 30 20.77 -25.60 12.81
C VAL A 30 21.39 -26.99 12.90
N ASN A 31 21.86 -27.55 11.77
CA ASN A 31 22.53 -28.86 11.75
C ASN A 31 23.77 -28.88 12.64
N ARG A 32 24.57 -27.81 12.62
CA ARG A 32 25.76 -27.69 13.44
C ARG A 32 25.44 -27.58 14.93
N LEU A 33 24.45 -26.77 15.30
CA LEU A 33 24.05 -26.54 16.69
C LEU A 33 23.40 -27.76 17.35
N ARG A 34 22.67 -28.58 16.58
CA ARG A 34 22.14 -29.89 17.04
C ARG A 34 23.23 -30.91 17.35
N ASN A 35 24.43 -30.72 16.81
CA ASN A 35 25.59 -31.60 16.97
C ASN A 35 26.79 -30.86 17.58
N ASP A 36 26.53 -29.83 18.39
CA ASP A 36 27.59 -29.00 18.96
C ASP A 36 28.33 -29.74 20.07
N SER A 37 29.58 -30.12 19.80
CA SER A 37 30.46 -30.83 20.73
C SER A 37 30.81 -30.04 21.98
N ARG A 38 30.47 -28.75 22.05
CA ARG A 38 30.59 -27.94 23.26
C ARG A 38 29.52 -28.29 24.31
N LEU A 39 28.44 -28.96 23.92
CA LEU A 39 27.39 -29.42 24.83
C LEU A 39 27.44 -30.94 25.03
N PRO A 40 27.08 -31.43 26.24
CA PRO A 40 26.90 -32.86 26.48
C PRO A 40 25.82 -33.46 25.58
N SER A 41 25.97 -34.74 25.20
CA SER A 41 25.00 -35.45 24.36
C SER A 41 23.60 -35.52 24.98
N THR A 42 23.50 -35.52 26.31
CA THR A 42 22.22 -35.45 27.04
C THR A 42 21.48 -34.13 26.79
N VAL A 43 22.21 -33.01 26.72
CA VAL A 43 21.61 -31.69 26.38
C VAL A 43 21.21 -31.64 24.91
N LEU A 44 22.04 -32.19 24.01
CA LEU A 44 21.72 -32.26 22.58
C LEU A 44 20.46 -33.10 22.32
N ALA A 45 20.26 -34.19 23.07
CA ALA A 45 19.03 -35.00 23.03
C ALA A 45 17.79 -34.22 23.52
N ASN A 46 17.99 -33.18 24.33
CA ASN A 46 16.97 -32.25 24.83
C ASN A 46 16.91 -30.96 23.99
N THR A 47 17.05 -31.06 22.66
CA THR A 47 16.96 -29.90 21.76
C THR A 47 15.54 -29.74 21.22
N LEU A 48 14.97 -28.55 21.39
CA LEU A 48 13.76 -28.09 20.71
C LEU A 48 14.11 -27.18 19.54
N THR A 49 13.30 -27.22 18.47
CA THR A 49 13.36 -26.29 17.33
C THR A 49 11.98 -25.70 17.10
N LEU A 50 11.80 -24.42 17.44
CA LEU A 50 10.50 -23.76 17.57
C LEU A 50 10.40 -22.54 16.66
N SER A 51 9.20 -22.23 16.19
CA SER A 51 8.90 -21.01 15.44
C SER A 51 7.86 -20.16 16.16
N SER A 52 8.05 -18.84 16.21
CA SER A 52 7.03 -17.92 16.73
C SER A 52 6.17 -17.28 15.64
N GLY A 53 6.00 -17.92 14.47
CA GLY A 53 5.03 -17.49 13.44
C GLY A 53 5.65 -16.70 12.29
N ASP A 54 4.79 -16.31 11.33
CA ASP A 54 5.17 -15.71 10.03
C ASP A 54 6.17 -16.59 9.26
N ASN A 55 5.81 -17.86 9.19
CA ASN A 55 6.53 -18.92 8.50
C ASN A 55 6.54 -18.75 6.97
N TYR A 56 5.64 -17.94 6.43
CA TYR A 56 5.56 -17.61 5.02
C TYR A 56 4.86 -16.24 4.84
N ILE A 57 5.17 -15.56 3.73
CA ILE A 57 4.55 -14.30 3.34
C ILE A 57 4.23 -14.32 1.84
N PRO A 58 3.13 -13.71 1.38
CA PRO A 58 2.87 -13.59 -0.05
C PRO A 58 4.01 -12.86 -0.76
N GLY A 59 4.44 -13.41 -1.90
CA GLY A 59 5.54 -12.85 -2.67
C GLY A 59 6.09 -13.83 -3.69
N ALA A 60 7.16 -13.42 -4.39
CA ALA A 60 7.78 -14.20 -5.46
C ALA A 60 8.19 -15.61 -5.00
N PHE A 61 8.72 -15.75 -3.78
CA PHE A 61 9.13 -17.04 -3.22
C PHE A 61 7.95 -17.98 -3.01
N LEU A 62 6.96 -17.53 -2.21
CA LEU A 62 5.74 -18.28 -1.93
C LEU A 62 5.04 -18.70 -3.22
N ASN A 63 4.95 -17.79 -4.19
CA ASN A 63 4.25 -18.03 -5.44
C ASN A 63 5.00 -18.97 -6.39
N ALA A 64 6.31 -18.80 -6.54
CA ALA A 64 7.13 -19.69 -7.36
C ALA A 64 7.09 -21.14 -6.85
N SER A 65 6.81 -21.36 -5.57
CA SER A 65 6.66 -22.70 -5.02
C SER A 65 5.51 -23.52 -5.61
N SER A 66 4.52 -22.85 -6.21
CA SER A 66 3.40 -23.49 -6.91
C SER A 66 3.76 -24.00 -8.31
N ASP A 67 4.97 -23.75 -8.81
CA ASP A 67 5.36 -24.18 -10.14
C ASP A 67 5.49 -25.72 -10.23
N PRO A 68 4.92 -26.37 -11.27
CA PRO A 68 5.01 -27.81 -11.45
C PRO A 68 6.43 -28.37 -11.57
N SER A 69 7.42 -27.57 -11.96
CA SER A 69 8.83 -27.99 -12.00
C SER A 69 9.40 -28.37 -10.63
N LEU A 70 8.75 -27.93 -9.54
CA LEU A 70 9.11 -28.32 -8.16
C LEU A 70 8.50 -29.66 -7.74
N ASN A 71 7.75 -30.36 -8.61
CA ASN A 71 7.20 -31.66 -8.25
C ASN A 71 8.30 -32.67 -7.93
N ASN A 72 8.18 -33.33 -6.78
CA ASN A 72 9.16 -34.29 -6.25
C ASN A 72 10.53 -33.68 -5.90
N VAL A 73 10.64 -32.35 -5.78
CA VAL A 73 11.86 -31.67 -5.34
C VAL A 73 11.87 -31.57 -3.82
N GLY A 74 12.96 -32.01 -3.16
CA GLY A 74 13.18 -31.79 -1.73
C GLY A 74 12.05 -32.25 -0.78
N GLY A 75 11.33 -33.31 -1.15
CA GLY A 75 10.21 -33.84 -0.35
C GLY A 75 8.84 -33.20 -0.66
N LEU A 76 8.76 -32.30 -1.64
CA LEU A 76 7.48 -31.78 -2.16
C LEU A 76 6.75 -32.86 -2.96
N GLY A 77 5.43 -32.92 -2.83
CA GLY A 77 4.60 -33.85 -3.59
C GLY A 77 4.45 -33.46 -5.06
N SER A 78 3.88 -34.34 -5.87
CA SER A 78 3.55 -34.05 -7.28
C SER A 78 2.10 -33.58 -7.42
N SER A 79 1.86 -32.56 -8.24
CA SER A 79 0.53 -32.08 -8.63
C SER A 79 0.59 -31.36 -9.99
N SER A 80 -0.48 -31.45 -10.78
CA SER A 80 -0.64 -30.63 -11.99
C SER A 80 -1.08 -29.19 -11.67
N GLY A 81 -1.61 -28.96 -10.46
CA GLY A 81 -1.87 -27.62 -9.92
C GLY A 81 -1.37 -27.55 -8.48
N PRO A 82 -0.05 -27.40 -8.26
CA PRO A 82 0.48 -27.29 -6.91
C PRO A 82 0.02 -26.01 -6.21
N ILE A 83 -0.09 -26.04 -4.88
CA ILE A 83 -0.42 -24.84 -4.11
C ILE A 83 0.83 -23.98 -3.84
N ALA A 84 0.63 -22.67 -3.73
CA ALA A 84 1.66 -21.75 -3.29
C ALA A 84 1.92 -21.90 -1.78
N GLY A 85 3.14 -21.58 -1.34
CA GLY A 85 3.64 -21.77 0.02
C GLY A 85 4.19 -23.18 0.32
N ARG A 86 4.05 -24.14 -0.60
CA ARG A 86 4.52 -25.52 -0.34
C ARG A 86 6.03 -25.61 -0.16
N GLY A 87 6.78 -24.71 -0.81
CA GLY A 87 8.24 -24.63 -0.69
C GLY A 87 8.66 -24.21 0.70
N ASP A 88 8.01 -23.18 1.26
CA ASP A 88 8.18 -22.70 2.62
C ASP A 88 7.95 -23.83 3.63
N ILE A 89 6.81 -24.53 3.52
CA ILE A 89 6.49 -25.67 4.40
C ILE A 89 7.50 -26.82 4.23
N GLY A 90 7.92 -27.12 3.00
CA GLY A 90 8.96 -28.11 2.72
C GLY A 90 10.30 -27.78 3.39
N ILE A 91 10.71 -26.50 3.34
CA ILE A 91 11.93 -26.02 3.99
C ILE A 91 11.82 -26.12 5.51
N LEU A 92 10.72 -25.66 6.11
CA LEU A 92 10.54 -25.71 7.57
C LEU A 92 10.44 -27.15 8.08
N ASN A 93 9.78 -28.04 7.34
CA ASN A 93 9.77 -29.48 7.62
C ASN A 93 11.18 -30.08 7.57
N ALA A 94 12.01 -29.68 6.61
CA ALA A 94 13.38 -30.16 6.45
C ALA A 94 14.35 -29.60 7.50
N ILE A 95 14.16 -28.34 7.93
CA ILE A 95 14.82 -27.75 9.09
C ILE A 95 14.41 -28.50 10.36
N GLY A 96 13.18 -29.02 10.42
CA GLY A 96 12.67 -29.78 11.54
C GLY A 96 12.06 -28.89 12.62
N ILE A 97 11.29 -27.87 12.22
CA ILE A 97 10.40 -27.15 13.14
C ILE A 97 9.44 -28.16 13.79
N GLN A 98 9.35 -28.12 15.12
CA GLN A 98 8.52 -29.05 15.90
C GLN A 98 7.16 -28.47 16.24
N VAL A 99 7.08 -27.16 16.45
CA VAL A 99 5.86 -26.41 16.79
C VAL A 99 6.02 -24.97 16.27
N SER A 100 4.92 -24.37 15.79
CA SER A 100 4.88 -22.95 15.44
C SER A 100 3.72 -22.23 16.11
N ALA A 101 3.91 -20.98 16.54
CA ALA A 101 2.78 -20.07 16.71
C ALA A 101 2.21 -19.65 15.33
N LEU A 102 1.00 -19.11 15.32
CA LEU A 102 0.46 -18.34 14.19
C LEU A 102 0.85 -16.87 14.36
N GLY A 103 1.48 -16.30 13.35
CA GLY A 103 1.61 -14.85 13.15
C GLY A 103 0.51 -14.31 12.24
N ASN A 104 0.68 -13.07 11.77
CA ASN A 104 -0.30 -12.41 10.90
C ASN A 104 -0.18 -12.87 9.45
N HIS A 105 1.03 -13.06 8.91
CA HIS A 105 1.25 -13.33 7.50
C HIS A 105 0.74 -14.72 7.07
N GLU A 106 0.52 -15.63 8.02
CA GLU A 106 -0.25 -16.85 7.76
C GLU A 106 -1.66 -16.57 7.19
N PHE A 107 -2.27 -15.43 7.52
CA PHE A 107 -3.64 -15.09 7.16
C PHE A 107 -3.77 -14.14 5.98
N ASP A 108 -2.69 -13.70 5.34
CA ASP A 108 -2.77 -12.68 4.28
C ASP A 108 -3.60 -13.14 3.08
N LEU A 109 -3.42 -14.40 2.68
CA LEU A 109 -4.21 -15.04 1.63
C LEU A 109 -5.51 -15.69 2.17
N GLY A 110 -5.81 -15.43 3.44
CA GLY A 110 -6.97 -15.91 4.17
C GLY A 110 -6.85 -17.33 4.72
N VAL A 111 -7.84 -17.72 5.54
CA VAL A 111 -7.89 -19.02 6.24
C VAL A 111 -7.82 -20.23 5.29
N GLY A 112 -8.29 -20.08 4.04
CA GLY A 112 -8.17 -21.12 3.02
C GLY A 112 -6.72 -21.47 2.69
N GLN A 113 -5.81 -20.49 2.70
CA GLN A 113 -4.39 -20.73 2.48
C GLN A 113 -3.78 -21.49 3.66
N VAL A 114 -4.04 -21.07 4.90
CA VAL A 114 -3.65 -21.80 6.12
C VAL A 114 -4.08 -23.26 6.04
N ALA A 115 -5.36 -23.49 5.74
CA ALA A 115 -5.94 -24.82 5.61
C ALA A 115 -5.25 -25.65 4.52
N SER A 116 -4.85 -25.04 3.41
CA SER A 116 -4.15 -25.73 2.32
C SER A 116 -2.73 -26.13 2.69
N LEU A 117 -2.03 -25.33 3.50
CA LEU A 117 -0.63 -25.55 3.87
C LEU A 117 -0.45 -26.51 5.04
N ILE A 118 -1.37 -26.57 6.00
CA ILE A 118 -1.32 -27.56 7.08
C ILE A 118 -1.66 -28.97 6.59
N ARG A 119 -2.47 -29.08 5.52
CA ARG A 119 -2.90 -30.37 4.96
C ARG A 119 -1.91 -30.91 3.93
N THR A 120 -1.77 -32.22 3.89
CA THR A 120 -1.14 -32.91 2.74
C THR A 120 -2.09 -32.87 1.54
N GLY A 121 -1.59 -32.60 0.33
CA GLY A 121 -2.40 -32.63 -0.89
C GLY A 121 -2.02 -31.55 -1.90
N SER A 122 -2.44 -31.70 -3.16
CA SER A 122 -2.11 -30.73 -4.23
C SER A 122 -0.62 -30.38 -4.28
N GLY A 123 0.24 -31.39 -4.15
CA GLY A 123 1.69 -31.23 -4.17
C GLY A 123 2.30 -30.65 -2.88
N ASN A 124 1.49 -30.27 -1.89
CA ASN A 124 1.95 -29.81 -0.58
C ASN A 124 2.31 -30.99 0.34
N PRO A 125 3.46 -30.94 1.04
CA PRO A 125 3.82 -31.96 2.02
C PRO A 125 3.01 -31.90 3.33
N GLY A 126 2.23 -30.84 3.58
CA GLY A 126 1.60 -30.59 4.89
C GLY A 126 2.62 -30.18 5.94
N THR A 127 2.19 -29.60 7.06
CA THR A 127 3.12 -29.26 8.15
C THR A 127 3.44 -30.49 9.00
N ASN A 128 4.73 -30.74 9.26
CA ASN A 128 5.18 -31.77 10.20
C ASN A 128 5.14 -31.29 11.66
N PHE A 129 4.48 -30.17 11.91
CA PHE A 129 4.31 -29.50 13.20
C PHE A 129 2.87 -28.96 13.33
N PRO A 130 2.35 -28.84 14.56
CA PRO A 130 1.12 -28.09 14.83
C PRO A 130 1.37 -26.57 14.81
N TYR A 131 0.33 -25.83 14.45
CA TYR A 131 0.23 -24.38 14.68
C TYR A 131 -0.55 -24.11 15.95
N LEU A 132 -0.08 -23.14 16.74
CA LEU A 132 -0.65 -22.78 18.03
C LEU A 132 -1.16 -21.35 18.09
N SER A 133 -2.35 -21.16 18.67
CA SER A 133 -2.78 -19.85 19.16
C SER A 133 -3.92 -20.00 20.16
N THR A 134 -3.73 -19.51 21.38
CA THR A 134 -4.70 -19.62 22.48
C THR A 134 -5.85 -18.62 22.37
N ASN A 135 -5.54 -17.41 21.87
CA ASN A 135 -6.43 -16.26 21.82
C ASN A 135 -7.13 -16.11 20.47
N LEU A 136 -7.02 -17.12 19.59
CA LEU A 136 -7.80 -17.26 18.38
C LEU A 136 -8.87 -18.35 18.54
N ASN A 137 -10.07 -18.07 18.05
CA ASN A 137 -11.19 -19.00 18.03
C ASN A 137 -11.52 -19.44 16.59
N PHE A 138 -11.14 -20.66 16.25
CA PHE A 138 -11.33 -21.26 14.92
C PHE A 138 -12.73 -21.86 14.70
N ALA A 139 -13.56 -22.01 15.74
CA ALA A 139 -14.86 -22.68 15.61
C ALA A 139 -15.80 -22.08 14.55
N PRO A 140 -15.83 -20.75 14.30
CA PRO A 140 -16.63 -20.18 13.22
C PRO A 140 -16.20 -20.64 11.82
N GLU A 141 -14.91 -20.90 11.61
CA GLU A 141 -14.35 -21.34 10.31
C GLU A 141 -14.59 -22.82 10.01
N THR A 142 -15.05 -23.62 10.99
CA THR A 142 -15.45 -25.02 10.74
C THR A 142 -16.92 -25.19 10.40
N GLN A 143 -17.71 -24.11 10.46
CA GLN A 143 -19.12 -24.09 10.09
C GLN A 143 -19.31 -24.00 8.57
N PRO A 144 -20.50 -24.32 8.02
CA PRO A 144 -20.77 -24.16 6.59
C PRO A 144 -20.37 -22.78 6.05
N GLY A 145 -19.62 -22.76 4.94
CA GLY A 145 -19.07 -21.55 4.34
C GLY A 145 -17.72 -21.08 4.92
N GLY A 146 -17.18 -21.75 5.94
CA GLY A 146 -15.80 -21.57 6.41
C GLY A 146 -14.79 -22.42 5.62
N SER A 147 -13.50 -22.14 5.82
CA SER A 147 -12.39 -22.79 5.09
C SER A 147 -11.77 -23.98 5.83
N LEU A 148 -12.07 -24.12 7.12
CA LEU A 148 -11.58 -25.20 7.97
C LEU A 148 -12.65 -26.29 8.14
N SER A 149 -12.20 -27.44 8.60
CA SER A 149 -13.01 -28.56 9.05
C SER A 149 -12.64 -28.89 10.50
N ASN A 150 -13.52 -29.62 11.20
CA ASN A 150 -13.20 -30.07 12.56
C ASN A 150 -11.95 -30.98 12.61
N ASN A 151 -11.58 -31.61 11.49
CA ASN A 151 -10.37 -32.42 11.41
C ASN A 151 -9.09 -31.57 11.36
N ASP A 152 -9.16 -30.29 11.03
CA ASP A 152 -7.98 -29.41 11.04
C ASP A 152 -7.62 -28.93 12.44
N LEU A 153 -8.57 -29.05 13.38
CA LEU A 153 -8.34 -28.75 14.79
C LEU A 153 -7.87 -30.00 15.53
N ALA A 154 -6.93 -29.86 16.46
CA ALA A 154 -6.59 -30.93 17.38
C ALA A 154 -7.82 -31.25 18.27
N SER A 155 -8.12 -32.54 18.48
CA SER A 155 -9.22 -32.94 19.36
C SER A 155 -8.95 -32.55 20.81
N ASN A 156 -7.70 -32.66 21.24
CA ASN A 156 -7.20 -32.09 22.49
C ASN A 156 -6.41 -30.82 22.17
N GLN A 157 -7.00 -29.67 22.49
CA GLN A 157 -6.49 -28.34 22.17
C GLN A 157 -5.37 -27.85 23.09
N ASN A 158 -5.09 -28.52 24.21
CA ASN A 158 -4.15 -28.00 25.21
C ASN A 158 -3.00 -28.94 25.57
N THR A 159 -3.23 -30.25 25.64
CA THR A 159 -2.27 -31.20 26.25
C THR A 159 -1.92 -32.37 25.33
N ALA A 160 -2.27 -32.28 24.04
CA ALA A 160 -1.85 -33.29 23.06
C ALA A 160 -0.34 -33.24 22.84
N GLU A 161 0.28 -34.40 22.62
CA GLU A 161 1.68 -34.49 22.23
C GLU A 161 1.87 -33.97 20.80
N ALA A 162 2.82 -33.05 20.57
CA ALA A 162 2.99 -32.35 19.30
C ALA A 162 3.14 -33.30 18.10
N SER A 163 3.82 -34.42 18.30
CA SER A 163 4.05 -35.46 17.28
C SER A 163 2.75 -36.12 16.79
N THR A 164 1.68 -36.07 17.59
CA THR A 164 0.36 -36.67 17.30
C THR A 164 -0.61 -35.71 16.61
N ILE A 165 -0.30 -34.41 16.61
CA ILE A 165 -1.17 -33.34 16.07
C ILE A 165 -0.47 -32.53 14.96
N ARG A 166 0.47 -33.14 14.25
CA ARG A 166 1.07 -32.54 13.05
C ARG A 166 -0.01 -32.17 12.02
N GLY A 167 0.11 -31.03 11.36
CA GLY A 167 -0.89 -30.56 10.41
C GLY A 167 -2.20 -30.10 11.07
N LYS A 168 -2.19 -29.77 12.37
CA LYS A 168 -3.36 -29.31 13.13
C LYS A 168 -3.16 -27.93 13.75
N LEU A 169 -4.30 -27.30 14.04
CA LEU A 169 -4.40 -26.08 14.85
C LEU A 169 -4.76 -26.46 16.30
N ALA A 170 -4.03 -25.91 17.27
CA ALA A 170 -4.27 -26.09 18.71
C ALA A 170 -4.05 -24.78 19.48
N LYS A 171 -4.35 -24.76 20.78
CA LYS A 171 -3.98 -23.63 21.67
C LYS A 171 -2.60 -23.83 22.27
N SER A 172 -2.36 -25.03 22.78
CA SER A 172 -1.09 -25.48 23.32
C SER A 172 -0.86 -26.97 23.05
N THR A 173 0.38 -27.42 23.24
CA THR A 173 0.79 -28.81 23.05
C THR A 173 1.88 -29.19 24.05
N VAL A 174 2.26 -30.46 24.07
CA VAL A 174 3.32 -31.02 24.93
C VAL A 174 4.39 -31.64 24.04
N ILE A 175 5.64 -31.47 24.43
CA ILE A 175 6.77 -32.25 23.89
C ILE A 175 7.40 -33.03 25.03
N THR A 176 7.51 -34.34 24.86
CA THR A 176 8.22 -35.23 25.79
C THR A 176 9.69 -35.38 25.38
N LEU A 177 10.60 -35.16 26.32
CA LEU A 177 12.05 -35.21 26.17
C LEU A 177 12.67 -36.25 27.11
N PRO A 178 13.82 -36.83 26.76
CA PRO A 178 14.43 -37.94 27.50
C PRO A 178 14.91 -37.63 28.93
N GLY A 179 14.92 -36.37 29.37
CA GLY A 179 15.34 -36.04 30.73
C GLY A 179 16.85 -36.06 30.94
N ALA A 180 17.30 -36.60 32.07
CA ALA A 180 18.69 -36.45 32.53
C ALA A 180 19.62 -37.53 31.96
N ASP A 181 19.09 -38.73 31.70
CA ASP A 181 19.86 -39.85 31.13
C ASP A 181 20.01 -39.78 29.60
N GLY A 182 19.21 -38.96 28.92
CA GLY A 182 19.21 -38.80 27.47
C GLY A 182 18.51 -39.92 26.70
N ILE A 183 17.71 -40.76 27.37
CA ILE A 183 16.98 -41.90 26.81
C ILE A 183 15.46 -41.72 27.02
N LEU A 184 14.71 -41.64 25.91
CA LEU A 184 13.24 -41.53 25.95
C LEU A 184 12.59 -42.84 26.41
N GLY A 185 11.50 -42.72 27.17
CA GLY A 185 10.68 -43.85 27.63
C GLY A 185 11.03 -44.34 29.04
N ASN A 186 11.85 -43.58 29.76
CA ASN A 186 12.25 -43.88 31.13
C ASN A 186 11.45 -43.02 32.15
N GLY A 187 11.67 -43.26 33.43
CA GLY A 187 10.94 -42.57 34.50
C GLY A 187 11.33 -41.10 34.71
N ASP A 188 12.39 -40.62 34.06
CA ASP A 188 12.91 -39.25 34.15
C ASP A 188 12.55 -38.36 32.93
N ASP A 189 11.79 -38.89 31.98
CA ASP A 189 11.27 -38.14 30.83
C ASP A 189 10.63 -36.80 31.29
N GLN A 190 11.00 -35.71 30.62
CA GLN A 190 10.50 -34.36 30.92
C GLN A 190 9.43 -33.96 29.92
N ARG A 191 8.30 -33.46 30.42
CA ARG A 191 7.20 -32.93 29.60
C ARG A 191 7.27 -31.41 29.60
N ILE A 192 7.43 -30.82 28.41
CA ILE A 192 7.49 -29.38 28.20
C ILE A 192 6.19 -28.92 27.55
N GLY A 193 5.50 -27.97 28.18
CA GLY A 193 4.31 -27.34 27.62
C GLY A 193 4.68 -26.22 26.66
N ILE A 194 4.07 -26.18 25.49
CA ILE A 194 4.27 -25.12 24.49
C ILE A 194 2.93 -24.44 24.23
N VAL A 195 2.84 -23.13 24.48
CA VAL A 195 1.62 -22.32 24.32
C VAL A 195 1.83 -21.35 23.16
N GLY A 196 0.81 -21.15 22.31
CA GLY A 196 0.86 -20.15 21.23
C GLY A 196 0.00 -18.92 21.53
N ALA A 197 0.39 -17.76 21.05
CA ALA A 197 -0.42 -16.54 21.06
C ALA A 197 -0.15 -15.68 19.81
N THR A 198 -1.20 -15.05 19.28
CA THR A 198 -1.16 -14.20 18.08
C THR A 198 -1.63 -12.79 18.41
N THR A 199 -1.09 -11.77 17.76
CA THR A 199 -1.46 -10.37 18.03
C THR A 199 -2.98 -10.13 17.99
N PRO A 200 -3.57 -9.43 18.98
CA PRO A 200 -4.96 -8.99 18.91
C PRO A 200 -5.27 -8.01 17.77
N THR A 201 -4.24 -7.39 17.16
CA THR A 201 -4.41 -6.48 16.00
C THR A 201 -4.62 -7.23 14.68
N LEU A 202 -4.64 -8.57 14.68
CA LEU A 202 -4.66 -9.41 13.47
C LEU A 202 -5.71 -8.99 12.42
N ALA A 203 -6.91 -8.62 12.85
CA ALA A 203 -7.98 -8.20 11.95
C ALA A 203 -7.71 -6.86 11.23
N ASN A 204 -6.80 -6.04 11.77
CA ASN A 204 -6.41 -4.75 11.18
C ASN A 204 -5.25 -4.89 10.19
N ILE A 205 -4.46 -5.95 10.30
CA ILE A 205 -3.19 -6.10 9.58
C ILE A 205 -3.14 -7.35 8.67
N SER A 206 -4.17 -8.21 8.69
CA SER A 206 -4.26 -9.38 7.80
C SER A 206 -5.73 -9.78 7.55
N SER A 207 -5.96 -10.96 6.97
CA SER A 207 -7.29 -11.45 6.57
C SER A 207 -7.73 -12.73 7.32
N PRO A 208 -7.96 -12.67 8.66
CA PRO A 208 -8.30 -13.84 9.47
C PRO A 208 -9.71 -14.42 9.22
N GLY A 209 -10.50 -13.82 8.32
CA GLY A 209 -11.84 -14.30 7.99
C GLY A 209 -12.78 -14.24 9.19
N ARG A 210 -13.40 -15.38 9.54
CA ARG A 210 -14.36 -15.49 10.64
C ARG A 210 -13.71 -15.93 11.95
N ILE A 211 -12.39 -16.07 12.01
CA ILE A 211 -11.68 -16.43 13.24
C ILE A 211 -11.95 -15.34 14.29
N GLY A 212 -12.42 -15.75 15.47
CA GLY A 212 -12.57 -14.82 16.59
C GLY A 212 -11.20 -14.46 17.15
N VAL A 213 -10.95 -13.17 17.36
CA VAL A 213 -9.70 -12.65 17.94
C VAL A 213 -9.99 -12.08 19.32
N SER A 214 -9.26 -12.55 20.33
CA SER A 214 -9.37 -12.08 21.71
C SER A 214 -8.05 -11.47 22.20
N PRO A 215 -8.10 -10.45 23.07
CA PRO A 215 -9.28 -9.66 23.44
C PRO A 215 -9.76 -8.75 22.30
N ALA A 216 -11.01 -8.30 22.37
CA ALA A 216 -11.57 -7.39 21.37
C ALA A 216 -10.89 -6.01 21.37
N ASN A 217 -10.41 -5.55 22.54
CA ASN A 217 -9.57 -4.35 22.63
C ASN A 217 -8.09 -4.76 22.51
N PRO A 218 -7.40 -4.42 21.41
CA PRO A 218 -6.06 -4.95 21.14
C PRO A 218 -4.98 -4.42 22.10
N THR A 219 -5.23 -3.35 22.84
CA THR A 219 -4.31 -2.81 23.85
C THR A 219 -4.64 -3.25 25.28
N ASP A 220 -5.63 -4.12 25.47
CA ASP A 220 -5.93 -4.69 26.79
C ASP A 220 -5.03 -5.91 27.07
N TYR A 221 -3.79 -5.63 27.46
CA TYR A 221 -2.80 -6.68 27.73
C TYR A 221 -3.13 -7.51 28.98
N THR A 222 -3.98 -7.00 29.88
CA THR A 222 -4.44 -7.79 31.03
C THR A 222 -5.41 -8.87 30.57
N ALA A 223 -6.35 -8.52 29.70
CA ALA A 223 -7.26 -9.49 29.10
C ALA A 223 -6.50 -10.49 28.20
N LEU A 224 -5.53 -10.03 27.40
CA LEU A 224 -4.68 -10.92 26.60
C LEU A 224 -3.91 -11.92 27.47
N ALA A 225 -3.27 -11.46 28.55
CA ALA A 225 -2.59 -12.35 29.48
C ALA A 225 -3.55 -13.36 30.12
N ALA A 226 -4.79 -12.96 30.43
CA ALA A 226 -5.81 -13.86 30.97
C ALA A 226 -6.20 -14.97 29.97
N GLU A 227 -6.35 -14.64 28.68
CA GLU A 227 -6.60 -15.64 27.62
C GLU A 227 -5.46 -16.66 27.52
N ILE A 228 -4.20 -16.19 27.52
CA ILE A 228 -3.02 -17.04 27.47
C ILE A 228 -2.91 -17.92 28.71
N GLN A 229 -3.17 -17.36 29.90
CA GLN A 229 -3.10 -18.08 31.16
C GLN A 229 -4.04 -19.29 31.21
N THR A 230 -5.15 -19.31 30.46
CA THR A 230 -6.05 -20.47 30.42
C THR A 230 -5.37 -21.76 29.93
N SER A 231 -4.53 -21.67 28.89
CA SER A 231 -3.77 -22.82 28.38
C SER A 231 -2.58 -23.16 29.27
N VAL A 232 -1.94 -22.16 29.87
CA VAL A 232 -0.89 -22.35 30.88
C VAL A 232 -1.44 -23.16 32.07
N ASP A 233 -2.57 -22.72 32.64
CA ASP A 233 -3.23 -23.40 33.76
C ASP A 233 -3.67 -24.82 33.36
N ALA A 234 -4.16 -25.02 32.14
CA ALA A 234 -4.52 -26.34 31.63
C ALA A 234 -3.34 -27.31 31.58
N LEU A 235 -2.15 -26.84 31.16
CA LEU A 235 -0.90 -27.62 31.20
C LEU A 235 -0.48 -27.91 32.65
N ARG A 236 -0.43 -26.89 33.52
CA ARG A 236 -0.07 -27.02 34.94
C ARG A 236 -0.94 -28.04 35.68
N ASN A 237 -2.24 -28.06 35.40
CA ASN A 237 -3.19 -29.00 35.99
C ASN A 237 -2.91 -30.48 35.63
N THR A 238 -2.06 -30.74 34.63
CA THR A 238 -1.60 -32.10 34.27
C THR A 238 -0.23 -32.47 34.85
N GLY A 239 0.31 -31.61 35.74
CA GLY A 239 1.61 -31.79 36.39
C GLY A 239 2.81 -31.40 35.52
N ILE A 240 2.59 -30.71 34.40
CA ILE A 240 3.67 -30.10 33.61
C ILE A 240 4.15 -28.87 34.37
N ASN A 241 5.47 -28.74 34.57
CA ASN A 241 6.04 -27.63 35.33
C ASN A 241 7.02 -26.75 34.56
N LYS A 242 7.15 -26.97 33.24
CA LYS A 242 8.04 -26.23 32.34
C LYS A 242 7.21 -25.77 31.14
N ILE A 243 7.08 -24.47 30.92
CA ILE A 243 6.19 -23.89 29.90
C ILE A 243 6.90 -22.81 29.10
N ILE A 244 6.81 -22.95 27.78
CA ILE A 244 7.34 -22.00 26.79
C ILE A 244 6.15 -21.36 26.07
N LEU A 245 6.13 -20.03 25.99
CA LEU A 245 5.19 -19.26 25.19
C LEU A 245 5.85 -18.87 23.86
N LEU A 246 5.23 -19.26 22.75
CA LEU A 246 5.49 -18.76 21.41
C LEU A 246 4.48 -17.64 21.14
N ALA A 247 4.94 -16.40 21.13
CA ALA A 247 4.09 -15.23 20.99
C ALA A 247 4.49 -14.40 19.77
N HIS A 248 3.49 -13.98 19.00
CA HIS A 248 3.67 -13.17 17.80
C HIS A 248 2.90 -11.85 17.93
N MET A 249 3.45 -10.87 18.66
CA MET A 249 2.73 -9.64 19.05
C MET A 249 3.09 -8.42 18.21
N GLN A 250 3.89 -8.56 17.14
CA GLN A 250 4.39 -7.47 16.29
C GLN A 250 5.38 -6.52 16.99
N GLN A 251 5.35 -6.37 18.31
CA GLN A 251 6.25 -5.47 19.02
C GLN A 251 6.81 -6.13 20.27
N LEU A 252 8.15 -6.26 20.34
CA LEU A 252 8.84 -6.96 21.42
C LEU A 252 8.46 -6.45 22.82
N ASN A 253 8.14 -5.17 22.99
CA ASN A 253 7.72 -4.61 24.27
C ASN A 253 6.44 -5.27 24.82
N ILE A 254 5.55 -5.77 23.96
CA ILE A 254 4.34 -6.48 24.40
C ILE A 254 4.73 -7.82 25.04
N GLU A 255 5.54 -8.64 24.37
CA GLU A 255 6.01 -9.89 24.97
C GLU A 255 6.86 -9.64 26.23
N ARG A 256 7.76 -8.66 26.14
CA ARG A 256 8.79 -8.36 27.14
C ARG A 256 8.24 -7.69 28.40
N ASP A 257 7.43 -6.65 28.26
CA ASP A 257 7.02 -5.79 29.38
C ASP A 257 5.55 -5.96 29.76
N GLU A 258 4.73 -6.54 28.88
CA GLU A 258 3.32 -6.77 29.19
C GLU A 258 3.04 -8.24 29.49
N LEU A 259 3.41 -9.18 28.61
CA LEU A 259 3.07 -10.60 28.82
C LEU A 259 3.95 -11.27 29.87
N ALA A 260 5.28 -11.18 29.74
CA ALA A 260 6.20 -11.85 30.67
C ALA A 260 5.92 -11.54 32.16
N PRO A 261 5.66 -10.28 32.59
CA PRO A 261 5.37 -9.99 33.99
C PRO A 261 3.92 -10.23 34.44
N ARG A 262 2.97 -10.45 33.51
CA ARG A 262 1.56 -10.69 33.84
C ARG A 262 1.21 -12.17 33.95
N LEU A 263 1.97 -13.03 33.28
CA LEU A 263 1.76 -14.47 33.28
C LEU A 263 2.40 -15.14 34.50
N ARG A 264 1.78 -16.21 34.99
CA ARG A 264 2.33 -17.11 36.01
C ARG A 264 2.73 -18.42 35.33
N ASP A 265 3.77 -19.06 35.86
CA ASP A 265 4.23 -20.39 35.43
C ASP A 265 4.69 -20.49 33.95
N VAL A 266 4.97 -19.36 33.29
CA VAL A 266 5.64 -19.31 31.98
C VAL A 266 7.12 -19.03 32.21
N ASP A 267 7.99 -19.86 31.65
CA ASP A 267 9.43 -19.82 31.90
C ASP A 267 10.20 -19.10 30.77
N VAL A 268 9.78 -19.30 29.53
CA VAL A 268 10.40 -18.70 28.34
C VAL A 268 9.33 -18.09 27.45
N VAL A 269 9.60 -16.88 26.93
CA VAL A 269 8.81 -16.25 25.87
C VAL A 269 9.70 -16.10 24.63
N ILE A 270 9.29 -16.73 23.54
CA ILE A 270 9.89 -16.56 22.22
C ILE A 270 9.00 -15.59 21.45
N ALA A 271 9.46 -14.36 21.30
CA ALA A 271 8.70 -13.30 20.63
C ALA A 271 8.75 -13.43 19.09
N GLY A 272 7.92 -12.67 18.39
CA GLY A 272 7.81 -12.68 16.93
C GLY A 272 7.06 -11.46 16.38
N GLY A 273 7.23 -11.16 15.11
CA GLY A 273 6.56 -10.09 14.36
C GLY A 273 7.26 -8.73 14.44
N SER A 274 8.23 -8.56 15.35
CA SER A 274 8.91 -7.27 15.54
C SER A 274 10.22 -7.14 14.78
N HIS A 275 10.75 -8.25 14.26
CA HIS A 275 12.07 -8.35 13.61
C HIS A 275 13.22 -7.90 14.54
N THR A 276 12.98 -7.86 15.86
CA THR A 276 13.95 -7.33 16.80
C THR A 276 15.10 -8.31 17.00
N LEU A 277 16.27 -8.00 16.44
CA LEU A 277 17.50 -8.74 16.71
C LEU A 277 17.98 -8.49 18.14
N LEU A 278 17.86 -9.49 19.01
CA LEU A 278 18.52 -9.52 20.30
C LEU A 278 19.84 -10.29 20.17
N SER A 279 20.92 -9.74 20.70
CA SER A 279 22.24 -10.38 20.66
C SER A 279 23.12 -9.94 21.84
N ASP A 280 24.11 -10.76 22.15
CA ASP A 280 25.17 -10.41 23.10
C ASP A 280 26.33 -9.65 22.44
N ALA A 281 27.19 -9.05 23.26
CA ALA A 281 28.37 -8.32 22.79
C ALA A 281 29.40 -9.21 22.06
N ASN A 282 29.37 -10.51 22.29
CA ASN A 282 30.25 -11.50 21.68
C ASN A 282 29.60 -12.23 20.48
N ASP A 283 28.35 -11.91 20.12
CA ASP A 283 27.69 -12.44 18.93
C ASP A 283 28.14 -11.68 17.68
N PRO A 284 28.83 -12.33 16.73
CA PRO A 284 29.24 -11.65 15.50
C PRO A 284 28.03 -11.53 14.56
N LEU A 285 27.57 -10.30 14.38
CA LEU A 285 26.43 -9.96 13.52
C LEU A 285 26.82 -9.93 12.05
N ARG A 286 25.81 -10.04 11.17
CA ARG A 286 25.96 -9.80 9.73
C ARG A 286 26.31 -8.33 9.48
N ALA A 287 27.00 -8.07 8.38
CA ALA A 287 27.36 -6.69 8.01
C ALA A 287 26.11 -5.81 7.86
N GLY A 288 26.11 -4.67 8.56
CA GLY A 288 25.01 -3.69 8.55
C GLY A 288 23.92 -3.93 9.59
N ASP A 289 23.89 -5.11 10.24
CA ASP A 289 22.92 -5.40 11.29
C ASP A 289 23.36 -4.81 12.63
N THR A 290 22.38 -4.40 13.43
CA THR A 290 22.61 -3.84 14.78
C THR A 290 21.72 -4.54 15.79
N SER A 291 22.29 -4.92 16.93
CA SER A 291 21.54 -5.42 18.07
C SER A 291 20.58 -4.37 18.62
N ARG A 292 19.39 -4.81 19.05
CA ARG A 292 18.34 -3.98 19.65
C ARG A 292 18.07 -4.37 21.12
N GLY A 293 18.94 -5.18 21.71
CA GLY A 293 18.87 -5.57 23.11
C GLY A 293 19.69 -6.83 23.39
N GLU A 294 19.89 -7.11 24.68
CA GLU A 294 20.64 -8.28 25.15
C GLU A 294 19.88 -9.59 24.91
N TYR A 295 20.62 -10.70 24.79
CA TYR A 295 20.05 -12.02 24.58
C TYR A 295 20.51 -13.00 25.69
N PRO A 296 19.61 -13.65 26.45
CA PRO A 296 18.18 -13.39 26.57
C PRO A 296 17.90 -12.15 27.44
N ILE A 297 16.71 -11.59 27.32
CA ILE A 297 16.22 -10.58 28.26
C ILE A 297 15.63 -11.29 29.48
N LEU A 298 16.09 -10.92 30.68
CA LEU A 298 15.50 -11.41 31.94
C LEU A 298 14.31 -10.55 32.37
N ARG A 299 13.21 -11.22 32.72
CA ARG A 299 12.00 -10.65 33.31
C ARG A 299 11.58 -11.45 34.54
N THR A 300 10.61 -10.92 35.26
CA THR A 300 10.02 -11.56 36.45
C THR A 300 8.54 -11.76 36.22
N SER A 301 8.07 -12.99 36.38
CA SER A 301 6.67 -13.38 36.21
C SER A 301 5.77 -12.77 37.30
N ALA A 302 4.45 -12.90 37.13
CA ALA A 302 3.49 -12.51 38.14
C ALA A 302 3.62 -13.33 39.45
N SER A 303 4.27 -14.50 39.40
CA SER A 303 4.60 -15.34 40.57
C SER A 303 5.96 -15.03 41.18
N GLY A 304 6.71 -14.05 40.64
CA GLY A 304 8.04 -13.68 41.12
C GLY A 304 9.18 -14.59 40.61
N GLN A 305 8.92 -15.42 39.61
CA GLN A 305 9.89 -16.35 39.02
C GLN A 305 10.62 -15.72 37.82
N PRO A 306 11.86 -16.15 37.49
CA PRO A 306 12.57 -15.68 36.31
C PRO A 306 11.87 -16.13 35.02
N VAL A 307 11.77 -15.22 34.05
CA VAL A 307 11.27 -15.47 32.69
C VAL A 307 12.33 -14.99 31.68
N LEU A 308 12.70 -15.85 30.73
CA LEU A 308 13.63 -15.48 29.67
C LEU A 308 12.86 -15.09 28.41
N VAL A 309 13.11 -13.90 27.87
CA VAL A 309 12.50 -13.41 26.63
C VAL A 309 13.56 -13.38 25.53
N VAL A 310 13.27 -13.99 24.39
CA VAL A 310 14.19 -14.09 23.25
C VAL A 310 13.49 -13.74 21.94
N ASN A 311 14.26 -13.21 20.99
CA ASN A 311 13.85 -12.98 19.61
C ASN A 311 15.08 -12.91 18.71
N THR A 312 14.91 -13.13 17.42
CA THR A 312 15.94 -12.87 16.39
C THR A 312 15.37 -12.01 15.27
N ASP A 313 16.24 -11.56 14.37
CA ASP A 313 15.81 -10.89 13.13
C ASP A 313 15.07 -11.87 12.19
N ALA A 314 14.34 -11.31 11.24
CA ALA A 314 13.52 -12.02 10.25
C ALA A 314 14.35 -12.68 9.13
N ASN A 315 13.66 -13.27 8.14
CA ASN A 315 14.19 -13.69 6.85
C ASN A 315 15.31 -14.74 6.91
N TYR A 316 15.23 -15.68 7.86
CA TYR A 316 16.25 -16.72 8.06
C TYR A 316 17.64 -16.17 8.42
N LYS A 317 17.80 -14.89 8.78
CA LYS A 317 19.12 -14.25 8.95
C LYS A 317 19.90 -14.78 10.15
N TYR A 318 19.20 -15.21 11.20
CA TYR A 318 19.80 -15.71 12.45
C TYR A 318 19.05 -16.93 12.99
N VAL A 319 19.79 -17.87 13.58
CA VAL A 319 19.23 -18.91 14.46
C VAL A 319 19.43 -18.45 15.90
N GLY A 320 18.36 -18.28 16.66
CA GLY A 320 18.44 -18.02 18.09
C GLY A 320 18.75 -19.31 18.85
N ARG A 321 19.73 -19.28 19.76
CA ARG A 321 20.06 -20.43 20.62
C ARG A 321 19.95 -20.05 22.09
N LEU A 322 19.14 -20.78 22.84
CA LEU A 322 19.00 -20.61 24.28
C LEU A 322 19.23 -21.95 25.00
N VAL A 323 20.21 -21.98 25.89
CA VAL A 323 20.61 -23.13 26.71
C VAL A 323 20.63 -22.70 28.15
N PHE A 324 19.88 -23.42 28.99
CA PHE A 324 19.70 -23.13 30.40
C PHE A 324 19.26 -24.38 31.15
N GLU A 325 19.36 -24.32 32.48
CA GLU A 325 19.00 -25.38 33.39
C GLU A 325 17.71 -25.04 34.15
N PHE A 326 16.83 -26.02 34.28
CA PHE A 326 15.73 -26.03 35.24
C PHE A 326 16.15 -26.75 36.51
N ASP A 327 15.76 -26.19 37.66
CA ASP A 327 15.86 -26.87 38.94
C ASP A 327 14.77 -27.97 39.09
N ASP A 328 14.81 -28.67 40.23
CA ASP A 328 13.88 -29.77 40.54
C ASP A 328 12.41 -29.32 40.64
N ASN A 329 12.16 -28.02 40.86
CA ASN A 329 10.81 -27.45 40.90
C ASN A 329 10.33 -26.98 39.51
N GLY A 330 11.19 -27.02 38.50
CA GLY A 330 10.91 -26.49 37.16
C GLY A 330 11.14 -25.00 37.04
N VAL A 331 11.95 -24.39 37.92
CA VAL A 331 12.33 -22.97 37.85
C VAL A 331 13.68 -22.81 37.17
N ILE A 332 13.83 -21.78 36.34
CA ILE A 332 15.09 -21.50 35.63
C ILE A 332 16.20 -21.12 36.61
N ASN A 333 17.33 -21.82 36.52
CA ASN A 333 18.59 -21.45 37.14
C ASN A 333 19.32 -20.42 36.27
N VAL A 334 19.11 -19.13 36.53
CA VAL A 334 19.71 -18.02 35.74
C VAL A 334 21.24 -18.04 35.72
N ASN A 335 21.90 -18.65 36.71
CA ASN A 335 23.36 -18.75 36.76
C ASN A 335 23.91 -19.81 35.78
N SER A 336 23.04 -20.62 35.17
CA SER A 336 23.43 -21.60 34.13
C SER A 336 23.57 -20.99 32.74
N LEU A 337 23.12 -19.74 32.55
CA LEU A 337 23.22 -19.03 31.27
C LEU A 337 24.69 -18.80 30.91
N ASN A 338 25.03 -19.00 29.64
CA ASN A 338 26.38 -18.85 29.13
C ASN A 338 26.37 -18.15 27.78
N ASN A 339 26.80 -16.89 27.74
CA ASN A 339 26.82 -16.06 26.54
C ASN A 339 27.80 -16.56 25.46
N ASN A 340 28.71 -17.51 25.77
CA ASN A 340 29.52 -18.17 24.72
C ASN A 340 28.76 -19.28 23.98
N ILE A 341 27.58 -19.66 24.48
CA ILE A 341 26.71 -20.69 23.94
C ILE A 341 25.38 -20.07 23.47
N ASN A 342 24.79 -19.21 24.29
CA ASN A 342 23.55 -18.50 24.00
C ASN A 342 23.82 -17.29 23.11
N GLY A 343 22.87 -16.95 22.25
CA GLY A 343 23.00 -15.79 21.37
C GLY A 343 22.28 -15.96 20.03
N ALA A 344 22.46 -14.97 19.16
CA ALA A 344 21.98 -14.97 17.78
C ALA A 344 23.09 -15.42 16.82
N TYR A 345 22.89 -16.57 16.18
CA TYR A 345 23.87 -17.15 15.26
C TYR A 345 23.55 -16.75 13.82
N ALA A 346 24.36 -15.87 13.24
CA ALA A 346 24.22 -15.44 11.85
C ALA A 346 24.31 -16.63 10.88
N THR A 347 23.51 -16.57 9.82
CA THR A 347 23.39 -17.67 8.83
C THR A 347 23.99 -17.33 7.47
N ASP A 348 24.71 -16.20 7.36
CA ASP A 348 25.49 -15.88 6.16
C ASP A 348 26.72 -16.79 6.07
N ASP A 349 27.43 -16.78 4.94
CA ASP A 349 28.61 -17.65 4.74
C ASP A 349 29.62 -17.53 5.90
N ALA A 350 29.90 -16.30 6.34
CA ALA A 350 30.79 -16.06 7.47
C ALA A 350 30.23 -16.63 8.80
N GLY A 351 28.93 -16.56 9.03
CA GLY A 351 28.25 -17.15 10.19
C GLY A 351 28.31 -18.67 10.19
N VAL A 352 28.11 -19.29 9.03
CA VAL A 352 28.28 -20.74 8.84
C VAL A 352 29.72 -21.15 9.14
N ASP A 353 30.72 -20.47 8.56
CA ASP A 353 32.13 -20.76 8.80
C ASP A 353 32.50 -20.71 10.28
N ARG A 354 31.95 -19.72 11.01
CA ARG A 354 32.17 -19.57 12.46
C ARG A 354 31.67 -20.77 13.25
N VAL A 355 30.47 -21.28 12.95
CA VAL A 355 29.92 -22.43 13.71
C VAL A 355 30.61 -23.75 13.34
N TYR A 356 31.12 -23.89 12.12
CA TYR A 356 31.89 -25.07 11.69
C TYR A 356 33.38 -25.00 12.06
N GLY A 357 33.93 -23.80 12.28
CA GLY A 357 35.34 -23.57 12.62
C GLY A 357 36.29 -23.59 11.42
N SER A 358 35.76 -23.54 10.20
CA SER A 358 36.51 -23.50 8.93
C SER A 358 35.63 -22.94 7.81
N ASP A 359 36.22 -22.50 6.72
CA ASP A 359 35.51 -22.20 5.47
C ASP A 359 34.78 -23.46 4.95
N VAL A 360 33.45 -23.42 4.95
CA VAL A 360 32.60 -24.50 4.47
C VAL A 360 31.51 -23.95 3.57
N ASN A 361 31.30 -24.61 2.44
CA ASN A 361 30.15 -24.31 1.60
C ASN A 361 28.84 -24.65 2.35
N PRO A 362 27.95 -23.68 2.66
CA PRO A 362 26.71 -23.95 3.39
C PRO A 362 25.83 -25.01 2.70
N ARG A 363 25.83 -25.07 1.37
CA ARG A 363 25.07 -26.07 0.60
C ARG A 363 25.52 -27.50 0.86
N ALA A 364 26.79 -27.71 1.23
CA ALA A 364 27.33 -29.05 1.48
C ALA A 364 26.94 -29.59 2.87
N VAL A 365 26.57 -28.72 3.80
CA VAL A 365 26.32 -29.06 5.21
C VAL A 365 24.89 -28.76 5.68
N ALA A 366 24.12 -28.02 4.89
CA ALA A 366 22.69 -27.84 5.03
C ALA A 366 21.90 -29.13 4.73
N ASN A 367 20.62 -29.15 5.09
CA ASN A 367 19.73 -30.24 4.71
C ASN A 367 19.56 -30.26 3.17
N PRO A 368 19.78 -31.41 2.50
CA PRO A 368 19.70 -31.51 1.04
C PRO A 368 18.33 -31.15 0.47
N ASN A 369 17.24 -31.33 1.23
CA ASN A 369 15.91 -30.92 0.81
C ASN A 369 15.76 -29.39 0.76
N VAL A 370 16.35 -28.67 1.71
CA VAL A 370 16.35 -27.19 1.72
C VAL A 370 17.13 -26.66 0.51
N VAL A 371 18.30 -27.25 0.24
CA VAL A 371 19.11 -26.90 -0.95
C VAL A 371 18.33 -27.16 -2.24
N ALA A 372 17.73 -28.34 -2.38
CA ALA A 372 16.96 -28.69 -3.57
C ALA A 372 15.77 -27.76 -3.82
N ILE A 373 15.00 -27.42 -2.78
CA ILE A 373 13.85 -26.52 -2.90
C ILE A 373 14.32 -25.10 -3.27
N THR A 374 15.33 -24.57 -2.58
CA THR A 374 15.83 -23.21 -2.86
C THR A 374 16.48 -23.09 -4.25
N ASP A 375 17.17 -24.12 -4.74
CA ASP A 375 17.71 -24.15 -6.11
C ASP A 375 16.60 -24.17 -7.16
N ALA A 376 15.57 -24.98 -6.97
CA ALA A 376 14.43 -25.03 -7.89
C ALA A 376 13.65 -23.70 -7.91
N LEU A 377 13.40 -23.11 -6.74
CA LEU A 377 12.77 -21.80 -6.63
C LEU A 377 13.59 -20.71 -7.33
N ARG A 378 14.92 -20.71 -7.15
CA ARG A 378 15.82 -19.78 -7.84
C ARG A 378 15.69 -19.88 -9.36
N GLY A 379 15.62 -21.10 -9.89
CA GLY A 379 15.43 -21.34 -11.33
C GLY A 379 14.11 -20.78 -11.86
N VAL A 380 13.00 -21.02 -11.14
CA VAL A 380 11.67 -20.53 -11.51
C VAL A 380 11.60 -19.00 -11.44
N ILE A 381 11.99 -18.42 -10.31
CA ILE A 381 11.94 -16.97 -10.08
C ILE A 381 12.83 -16.25 -11.09
N GLY A 382 14.09 -16.64 -11.21
CA GLY A 382 15.06 -15.98 -12.10
C GLY A 382 14.65 -16.05 -13.57
N SER A 383 14.02 -17.15 -14.02
CA SER A 383 13.58 -17.28 -15.41
C SER A 383 12.37 -16.40 -15.72
N LYS A 384 11.29 -16.53 -14.91
CA LYS A 384 10.02 -15.87 -15.18
C LYS A 384 10.09 -14.38 -14.89
N ASP A 385 10.76 -13.98 -13.82
CA ASP A 385 10.80 -12.57 -13.42
C ASP A 385 11.70 -11.73 -14.34
N ASN A 386 12.58 -12.38 -15.11
CA ASN A 386 13.46 -11.73 -16.09
C ASN A 386 12.78 -11.42 -17.44
N THR A 387 11.52 -11.82 -17.60
CA THR A 387 10.75 -11.63 -18.84
C THR A 387 9.72 -10.51 -18.63
N ILE A 388 9.97 -9.32 -19.17
CA ILE A 388 9.19 -8.10 -18.89
C ILE A 388 8.16 -7.79 -19.99
N PHE A 389 6.92 -7.55 -19.59
CA PHE A 389 5.80 -7.26 -20.48
C PHE A 389 5.31 -5.81 -20.42
N GLY A 390 5.45 -5.10 -19.31
CA GLY A 390 5.07 -3.68 -19.23
C GLY A 390 5.61 -3.01 -17.98
N ARG A 391 5.13 -1.80 -17.71
CA ARG A 391 5.54 -0.99 -16.55
C ARG A 391 4.35 -0.37 -15.85
N THR A 392 4.50 -0.12 -14.54
CA THR A 392 3.56 0.63 -13.70
C THR A 392 4.32 1.54 -12.73
N THR A 393 3.85 2.76 -12.51
CA THR A 393 4.34 3.63 -11.43
C THR A 393 3.60 3.40 -10.11
N VAL A 394 2.53 2.62 -10.12
CA VAL A 394 1.62 2.41 -8.98
C VAL A 394 1.52 0.93 -8.63
N PHE A 395 1.06 0.65 -7.42
CA PHE A 395 0.66 -0.69 -7.00
C PHE A 395 -0.64 -1.11 -7.70
N LEU A 396 -0.68 -2.33 -8.23
CA LEU A 396 -1.86 -2.89 -8.88
C LEU A 396 -2.61 -3.78 -7.88
N ASN A 397 -3.78 -3.30 -7.43
CA ASN A 397 -4.54 -3.89 -6.35
C ASN A 397 -5.34 -5.14 -6.81
N GLY A 398 -4.79 -6.31 -6.52
CA GLY A 398 -5.42 -7.61 -6.63
C GLY A 398 -5.89 -8.19 -5.27
N THR A 399 -5.93 -7.37 -4.22
CA THR A 399 -6.25 -7.82 -2.85
C THR A 399 -7.64 -8.44 -2.80
N ARG A 400 -7.74 -9.65 -2.24
CA ARG A 400 -8.95 -10.48 -2.25
C ARG A 400 -10.19 -9.74 -1.73
N ASN A 401 -10.04 -8.94 -0.68
CA ASN A 401 -11.16 -8.21 -0.08
C ASN A 401 -11.62 -7.07 -1.00
N ASP A 402 -10.74 -6.50 -1.79
CA ASP A 402 -11.01 -5.34 -2.64
C ASP A 402 -11.59 -5.80 -3.98
N VAL A 403 -10.88 -6.68 -4.71
CA VAL A 403 -11.32 -7.18 -6.03
C VAL A 403 -12.67 -7.90 -6.01
N ARG A 404 -13.15 -8.30 -4.82
CA ARG A 404 -14.43 -9.01 -4.61
C ARG A 404 -15.54 -8.15 -4.01
N THR A 405 -15.29 -6.88 -3.74
CA THR A 405 -16.28 -6.00 -3.09
C THR A 405 -16.35 -4.59 -3.68
N GLN A 406 -15.32 -4.17 -4.41
CA GLN A 406 -15.20 -2.83 -4.98
C GLN A 406 -14.45 -2.81 -6.32
N GLU A 407 -14.43 -1.64 -6.95
CA GLU A 407 -13.53 -1.39 -8.08
C GLU A 407 -12.08 -1.49 -7.64
N THR A 408 -11.22 -1.97 -8.54
CA THR A 408 -9.77 -1.91 -8.35
C THR A 408 -9.09 -1.50 -9.64
N ASN A 409 -7.97 -0.78 -9.52
CA ASN A 409 -7.17 -0.37 -10.67
C ASN A 409 -6.67 -1.58 -11.49
N PHE A 410 -6.34 -2.70 -10.83
CA PHE A 410 -5.91 -3.91 -11.51
C PHE A 410 -7.06 -4.71 -12.12
N GLY A 411 -8.22 -4.74 -11.45
CA GLY A 411 -9.45 -5.27 -12.01
C GLY A 411 -9.83 -4.59 -13.33
N ASN A 412 -9.77 -3.26 -13.35
CA ASN A 412 -9.97 -2.46 -14.56
C ASN A 412 -8.95 -2.79 -15.64
N LEU A 413 -7.66 -2.78 -15.32
CA LEU A 413 -6.57 -3.05 -16.26
C LEU A 413 -6.73 -4.41 -16.95
N THR A 414 -7.03 -5.47 -16.18
CA THR A 414 -7.19 -6.82 -16.73
C THR A 414 -8.49 -7.00 -17.51
N ALA A 415 -9.57 -6.30 -17.12
CA ALA A 415 -10.81 -6.32 -17.89
C ALA A 415 -10.67 -5.56 -19.23
N ASP A 416 -9.91 -4.47 -19.25
CA ASP A 416 -9.58 -3.70 -20.47
C ASP A 416 -8.67 -4.50 -21.40
N ALA A 417 -7.69 -5.24 -20.86
CA ALA A 417 -6.85 -6.16 -21.63
C ALA A 417 -7.68 -7.24 -22.34
N ASN A 418 -8.63 -7.87 -21.62
CA ASN A 418 -9.55 -8.84 -22.21
C ASN A 418 -10.38 -8.21 -23.36
N LEU A 419 -10.87 -6.98 -23.16
CA LEU A 419 -11.65 -6.26 -24.17
C LEU A 419 -10.82 -5.96 -25.43
N ALA A 420 -9.57 -5.52 -25.25
CA ALA A 420 -8.67 -5.20 -26.35
C ALA A 420 -8.37 -6.43 -27.22
N ILE A 421 -8.03 -7.57 -26.60
CA ILE A 421 -7.76 -8.82 -27.33
C ILE A 421 -9.00 -9.36 -28.02
N ALA A 422 -10.17 -9.29 -27.38
CA ALA A 422 -11.42 -9.70 -28.01
C ALA A 422 -11.72 -8.88 -29.27
N ARG A 423 -11.44 -7.56 -29.25
CA ARG A 423 -11.64 -6.66 -30.39
C ARG A 423 -10.74 -6.94 -31.58
N ASN A 424 -9.56 -7.52 -31.36
CA ASN A 424 -8.70 -7.98 -32.45
C ASN A 424 -9.34 -9.13 -33.23
N THR A 425 -10.21 -9.92 -32.59
CA THR A 425 -10.97 -11.00 -33.23
C THR A 425 -12.33 -10.51 -33.76
N ASP A 426 -13.03 -9.70 -32.97
CA ASP A 426 -14.37 -9.21 -33.26
C ASP A 426 -14.48 -7.73 -32.80
N PRO A 427 -14.38 -6.74 -33.73
CA PRO A 427 -14.38 -5.32 -33.37
C PRO A 427 -15.72 -4.84 -32.81
N THR A 428 -16.78 -5.66 -32.86
CA THR A 428 -18.09 -5.31 -32.31
C THR A 428 -18.21 -5.54 -30.80
N VAL A 429 -17.21 -6.17 -30.17
CA VAL A 429 -17.16 -6.39 -28.72
C VAL A 429 -17.03 -5.06 -27.99
N VAL A 430 -17.97 -4.76 -27.09
CA VAL A 430 -18.03 -3.48 -26.36
C VAL A 430 -17.89 -3.62 -24.85
N VAL A 431 -18.11 -4.83 -24.31
CA VAL A 431 -18.12 -5.08 -22.87
C VAL A 431 -17.15 -6.21 -22.52
N SER A 432 -16.46 -6.08 -21.38
CA SER A 432 -15.68 -7.14 -20.73
C SER A 432 -16.16 -7.30 -19.29
N ILE A 433 -16.45 -8.54 -18.90
CA ILE A 433 -16.81 -8.90 -17.52
C ILE A 433 -15.96 -10.09 -17.08
N LYS A 434 -15.27 -9.95 -15.95
CA LYS A 434 -14.60 -11.05 -15.26
C LYS A 434 -14.92 -11.01 -13.76
N ASN A 435 -14.86 -12.15 -13.09
CA ASN A 435 -15.12 -12.23 -11.65
C ASN A 435 -13.84 -11.93 -10.86
N GLY A 436 -13.95 -11.20 -9.76
CA GLY A 436 -12.84 -10.90 -8.84
C GLY A 436 -12.20 -12.15 -8.25
N GLY A 437 -12.92 -13.28 -8.19
CA GLY A 437 -12.39 -14.58 -7.81
C GLY A 437 -11.24 -15.09 -8.71
N GLY A 438 -11.17 -14.62 -9.96
CA GLY A 438 -10.10 -14.94 -10.91
C GLY A 438 -8.81 -14.15 -10.72
N ILE A 439 -8.84 -13.02 -10.00
CA ILE A 439 -7.67 -12.22 -9.63
C ILE A 439 -7.18 -12.71 -8.26
N ARG A 440 -5.93 -13.15 -8.20
CA ARG A 440 -5.41 -13.98 -7.10
C ARG A 440 -4.31 -13.32 -6.28
N ASP A 441 -3.73 -12.25 -6.81
CA ASP A 441 -2.61 -11.57 -6.18
C ASP A 441 -2.47 -10.14 -6.71
N ASN A 442 -1.75 -9.34 -5.94
CA ASN A 442 -1.33 -7.99 -6.32
C ASN A 442 -0.17 -8.04 -7.32
N ILE A 443 0.07 -6.93 -8.03
CA ILE A 443 1.34 -6.69 -8.73
C ILE A 443 1.97 -5.43 -8.13
N GLY A 444 3.09 -5.63 -7.42
CA GLY A 444 3.72 -4.61 -6.59
C GLY A 444 4.21 -5.20 -5.28
N ALA A 445 4.75 -4.34 -4.42
CA ALA A 445 5.15 -4.73 -3.07
C ALA A 445 4.39 -3.90 -2.05
N ILE A 446 4.13 -4.48 -0.88
CA ILE A 446 3.71 -3.72 0.29
C ILE A 446 4.96 -3.60 1.16
N SER A 447 5.42 -2.39 1.43
CA SER A 447 6.58 -2.21 2.33
C SER A 447 6.12 -2.34 3.76
N ASN A 448 6.72 -3.30 4.48
CA ASN A 448 6.55 -3.44 5.91
C ASN A 448 7.36 -2.34 6.63
N SER A 449 6.71 -1.61 7.54
CA SER A 449 7.43 -1.02 8.66
C SER A 449 7.52 -2.10 9.74
N ALA A 450 8.73 -2.55 10.11
CA ALA A 450 8.89 -3.56 11.15
C ALA A 450 8.15 -3.14 12.44
N GLY A 451 7.27 -4.01 12.94
CA GLY A 451 6.41 -3.73 14.10
C GLY A 451 5.20 -2.83 13.83
N GLY A 452 4.77 -2.75 12.57
CA GLY A 452 3.53 -2.09 12.16
C GLY A 452 2.33 -2.68 12.88
N VAL A 453 1.48 -1.81 13.43
CA VAL A 453 0.27 -2.21 14.17
C VAL A 453 -0.99 -1.58 13.58
N ASN A 454 -0.83 -0.68 12.60
CA ASN A 454 -1.91 0.00 11.90
C ASN A 454 -1.83 -0.26 10.38
N ALA A 455 -2.98 -0.21 9.71
CA ALA A 455 -3.06 -0.37 8.26
C ALA A 455 -2.27 0.71 7.49
N ASP A 456 -2.08 1.90 8.08
CA ASP A 456 -1.35 3.02 7.48
C ASP A 456 0.19 2.85 7.53
N ASP A 457 0.71 1.91 8.33
CA ASP A 457 2.14 1.63 8.45
C ASP A 457 2.71 0.92 7.19
N PHE A 458 1.81 0.47 6.31
CA PHE A 458 2.10 -0.31 5.11
C PHE A 458 2.00 0.56 3.85
N ARG A 459 3.11 0.73 3.11
CA ARG A 459 3.10 1.50 1.85
C ARG A 459 2.95 0.56 0.66
N LYS A 460 1.97 0.84 -0.20
CA LYS A 460 1.79 0.17 -1.49
C LYS A 460 2.79 0.74 -2.50
N LEU A 461 3.71 -0.10 -2.97
CA LEU A 461 4.78 0.25 -3.91
C LEU A 461 4.60 -0.47 -5.25
N PRO A 462 5.08 0.09 -6.37
CA PRO A 462 5.15 -0.63 -7.64
C PRO A 462 6.07 -1.87 -7.53
N PRO A 463 6.13 -2.74 -8.56
CA PRO A 463 7.06 -3.88 -8.57
C PRO A 463 8.49 -3.47 -8.25
N GLN A 464 9.22 -4.32 -7.53
CA GLN A 464 10.59 -4.05 -7.09
C GLN A 464 11.61 -4.80 -7.95
N PRO A 465 12.86 -4.32 -8.04
CA PRO A 465 13.90 -5.02 -8.77
C PRO A 465 14.24 -6.36 -8.12
N ASN A 466 14.71 -7.31 -8.92
CA ASN A 466 15.09 -8.63 -8.45
C ASN A 466 16.54 -8.96 -8.82
N PRO A 467 17.47 -9.10 -7.83
CA PRO A 467 18.88 -9.38 -8.10
C PRO A 467 19.15 -10.68 -8.89
N ILE A 468 18.25 -11.67 -8.84
CA ILE A 468 18.40 -12.93 -9.59
C ILE A 468 17.71 -12.89 -10.98
N ALA A 469 17.06 -11.78 -11.32
CA ALA A 469 16.46 -11.51 -12.62
C ALA A 469 16.93 -10.12 -13.11
N PRO A 470 18.12 -10.02 -13.74
CA PRO A 470 18.79 -8.74 -14.01
C PRO A 470 18.01 -7.77 -14.91
N ASN A 471 17.01 -8.24 -15.66
CA ASN A 471 16.14 -7.40 -16.47
C ASN A 471 14.98 -6.76 -15.68
N LYS A 472 14.72 -7.20 -14.44
CA LYS A 472 13.62 -6.73 -13.59
C LYS A 472 14.02 -5.47 -12.83
N GLN A 473 13.45 -4.32 -13.19
CA GLN A 473 13.66 -3.04 -12.50
C GLN A 473 12.40 -2.60 -11.75
N THR A 474 12.52 -1.54 -10.93
CA THR A 474 11.36 -0.94 -10.25
C THR A 474 10.29 -0.54 -11.28
N GLY A 475 9.05 -0.95 -11.03
CA GLY A 475 7.91 -0.67 -11.90
C GLY A 475 7.72 -1.67 -13.04
N ASP A 476 8.71 -2.51 -13.37
CA ASP A 476 8.55 -3.50 -14.44
C ASP A 476 7.58 -4.62 -14.02
N ILE A 477 6.67 -4.99 -14.91
CA ILE A 477 5.73 -6.11 -14.75
C ILE A 477 6.27 -7.30 -15.54
N SER A 478 6.56 -8.39 -14.84
CA SER A 478 7.17 -9.60 -15.41
C SER A 478 6.16 -10.72 -15.67
N GLN A 479 6.61 -11.79 -16.35
CA GLN A 479 5.84 -13.03 -16.47
C GLN A 479 5.42 -13.57 -15.11
N LEU A 480 6.33 -13.55 -14.13
CA LEU A 480 6.07 -14.06 -12.79
C LEU A 480 4.91 -13.29 -12.13
N ASP A 481 4.90 -11.96 -12.25
CA ASP A 481 3.80 -11.14 -11.72
C ASP A 481 2.45 -11.51 -12.34
N ILE A 482 2.41 -11.65 -13.66
CA ILE A 482 1.18 -11.95 -14.42
C ILE A 482 0.65 -13.34 -14.05
N GLU A 483 1.51 -14.35 -14.04
CA GLU A 483 1.13 -15.71 -13.68
C GLU A 483 0.62 -15.81 -12.23
N ASN A 484 1.26 -15.08 -11.30
CA ASN A 484 0.88 -15.05 -9.90
C ASN A 484 -0.47 -14.36 -9.69
N ALA A 485 -0.70 -13.26 -10.41
CA ALA A 485 -1.90 -12.47 -10.31
C ALA A 485 -3.11 -13.17 -10.97
N LEU A 486 -2.91 -13.89 -12.08
CA LEU A 486 -3.96 -14.55 -12.87
C LEU A 486 -3.74 -16.08 -12.97
N ARG A 487 -3.61 -16.76 -11.81
CA ARG A 487 -3.13 -18.16 -11.71
C ARG A 487 -3.93 -19.20 -12.49
N PHE A 488 -5.23 -18.97 -12.70
CA PHE A 488 -6.07 -19.93 -13.41
C PHE A 488 -5.86 -19.89 -14.93
N ASN A 489 -5.32 -18.79 -15.45
CA ASN A 489 -5.17 -18.50 -16.86
C ASN A 489 -6.42 -18.86 -17.69
N ASN A 490 -7.58 -18.39 -17.28
CA ASN A 490 -8.84 -18.70 -17.93
C ASN A 490 -8.81 -18.29 -19.42
N GLY A 491 -9.43 -19.08 -20.27
CA GLY A 491 -9.63 -18.72 -21.67
C GLY A 491 -10.64 -17.58 -21.79
N LEU A 492 -10.49 -16.73 -22.80
CA LEU A 492 -11.46 -15.69 -23.13
C LEU A 492 -12.56 -16.25 -24.05
N THR A 493 -13.79 -15.85 -23.79
CA THR A 493 -14.97 -16.27 -24.54
C THR A 493 -15.80 -15.04 -24.90
N VAL A 494 -16.12 -14.89 -26.19
CA VAL A 494 -17.00 -13.83 -26.69
C VAL A 494 -18.41 -14.38 -26.86
N VAL A 495 -19.41 -13.68 -26.33
CA VAL A 495 -20.84 -14.01 -26.44
C VAL A 495 -21.66 -12.77 -26.81
N SER A 496 -22.84 -12.99 -27.35
CA SER A 496 -23.89 -11.99 -27.49
C SER A 496 -24.98 -12.26 -26.46
N VAL A 497 -25.40 -11.23 -25.74
CA VAL A 497 -26.54 -11.27 -24.81
C VAL A 497 -27.50 -10.13 -25.14
N THR A 498 -28.77 -10.25 -24.79
CA THR A 498 -29.69 -9.11 -24.91
C THR A 498 -29.45 -8.11 -23.78
N ALA A 499 -29.89 -6.85 -23.93
CA ALA A 499 -29.84 -5.86 -22.86
C ALA A 499 -30.55 -6.33 -21.56
N ALA A 500 -31.68 -7.04 -21.69
CA ALA A 500 -32.37 -7.62 -20.54
C ALA A 500 -31.58 -8.76 -19.87
N GLU A 501 -30.89 -9.59 -20.64
CA GLU A 501 -30.03 -10.66 -20.11
C GLU A 501 -28.76 -10.10 -19.46
N LEU A 502 -28.15 -9.06 -20.05
CA LEU A 502 -27.02 -8.36 -19.44
C LEU A 502 -27.40 -7.80 -18.07
N ARG A 503 -28.60 -7.23 -17.91
CA ARG A 503 -29.10 -6.82 -16.60
C ARG A 503 -29.09 -7.97 -15.60
N LEU A 504 -29.58 -9.15 -15.97
CA LEU A 504 -29.63 -10.31 -15.08
C LEU A 504 -28.22 -10.84 -14.73
N ILE A 505 -27.28 -10.80 -15.68
CA ILE A 505 -25.86 -11.11 -15.43
C ILE A 505 -25.27 -10.14 -14.40
N MET A 506 -25.53 -8.84 -14.56
CA MET A 506 -25.03 -7.83 -13.63
C MET A 506 -25.71 -7.90 -12.26
N GLU A 507 -27.02 -8.16 -12.20
CA GLU A 507 -27.72 -8.43 -10.95
C GLU A 507 -27.09 -9.61 -10.19
N HIS A 508 -26.71 -10.68 -10.90
CA HIS A 508 -26.01 -11.82 -10.31
C HIS A 508 -24.66 -11.39 -9.76
N SER A 509 -23.89 -10.63 -10.53
CA SER A 509 -22.53 -10.23 -10.18
C SER A 509 -22.44 -9.56 -8.80
N VAL A 510 -23.47 -8.82 -8.36
CA VAL A 510 -23.51 -8.13 -7.05
C VAL A 510 -24.47 -8.78 -6.04
N ALA A 511 -25.08 -9.93 -6.35
CA ALA A 511 -26.06 -10.59 -5.47
C ALA A 511 -25.47 -11.06 -4.12
N GLY A 512 -24.17 -11.37 -4.09
CA GLY A 512 -23.46 -11.80 -2.88
C GLY A 512 -22.99 -10.66 -1.97
N THR A 513 -23.06 -9.40 -2.41
CA THR A 513 -22.53 -8.25 -1.66
C THR A 513 -23.32 -8.02 -0.38
N ARG A 514 -22.58 -7.97 0.74
CA ARG A 514 -23.03 -7.65 2.11
C ARG A 514 -21.78 -7.43 2.98
N GLU A 515 -21.95 -6.77 4.11
CA GLU A 515 -20.87 -6.49 5.06
C GLU A 515 -20.10 -7.77 5.43
N GLY A 516 -18.76 -7.69 5.41
CA GLY A 516 -17.84 -8.79 5.70
C GLY A 516 -17.83 -9.95 4.67
N ALA A 517 -18.68 -9.94 3.64
CA ALA A 517 -18.67 -10.96 2.61
C ALA A 517 -17.74 -10.61 1.46
N THR A 518 -17.02 -11.61 0.95
CA THR A 518 -16.04 -11.49 -0.14
C THR A 518 -16.37 -12.47 -1.28
N PRO A 519 -17.53 -12.30 -1.92
CA PRO A 519 -18.04 -13.25 -2.90
C PRO A 519 -17.15 -13.26 -4.17
N GLY A 520 -16.72 -14.44 -4.61
CA GLY A 520 -15.90 -14.57 -5.82
C GLY A 520 -16.57 -14.00 -7.09
N GLN A 521 -17.91 -14.02 -7.11
CA GLN A 521 -18.74 -13.62 -8.25
C GLN A 521 -18.74 -12.11 -8.56
N PHE A 522 -18.25 -11.26 -7.66
CA PHE A 522 -18.23 -9.81 -7.86
C PHE A 522 -17.48 -9.44 -9.16
N PRO A 523 -17.99 -8.52 -10.00
CA PRO A 523 -17.41 -8.28 -11.31
C PRO A 523 -16.27 -7.26 -11.24
N GLN A 524 -15.26 -7.44 -12.09
CA GLN A 524 -14.38 -6.38 -12.58
C GLN A 524 -14.71 -6.18 -14.08
N VAL A 525 -14.69 -4.93 -14.54
CA VAL A 525 -15.36 -4.55 -15.80
C VAL A 525 -14.53 -3.65 -16.70
N GLY A 526 -14.70 -3.82 -18.01
CA GLY A 526 -14.14 -2.96 -19.06
C GLY A 526 -15.19 -2.62 -20.11
N GLY A 527 -15.17 -1.39 -20.63
CA GLY A 527 -16.14 -0.92 -21.62
C GLY A 527 -17.58 -0.70 -21.09
N LEU A 528 -17.79 -0.80 -19.77
CA LEU A 528 -19.02 -0.39 -19.10
C LEU A 528 -18.74 0.23 -17.74
N SER A 529 -19.73 0.97 -17.24
CA SER A 529 -19.81 1.47 -15.86
C SER A 529 -21.21 1.21 -15.31
N PHE A 530 -21.35 0.85 -14.03
CA PHE A 530 -22.65 0.64 -13.41
C PHE A 530 -22.71 1.11 -11.95
N SER A 531 -23.92 1.39 -11.47
CA SER A 531 -24.21 1.66 -10.06
C SER A 531 -25.18 0.62 -9.50
N PHE A 532 -24.96 0.19 -8.27
CA PHE A 532 -25.79 -0.81 -7.60
C PHE A 532 -26.07 -0.46 -6.14
N ASP A 533 -27.18 -0.97 -5.60
CA ASP A 533 -27.58 -0.82 -4.21
C ASP A 533 -27.65 -2.20 -3.53
N PRO A 534 -26.71 -2.54 -2.62
CA PRO A 534 -26.68 -3.85 -1.99
C PRO A 534 -27.82 -4.08 -1.00
N THR A 535 -28.56 -3.04 -0.59
CA THR A 535 -29.69 -3.16 0.33
C THR A 535 -30.96 -3.70 -0.35
N ARG A 536 -31.00 -3.68 -1.68
CA ARG A 536 -32.13 -4.17 -2.48
C ARG A 536 -32.09 -5.68 -2.71
N THR A 537 -33.23 -6.21 -3.17
CA THR A 537 -33.46 -7.64 -3.43
C THR A 537 -32.42 -8.20 -4.41
N ALA A 538 -31.68 -9.21 -3.97
CA ALA A 538 -30.73 -9.93 -4.80
C ALA A 538 -31.45 -10.91 -5.75
N VAL A 539 -30.95 -11.03 -6.99
CA VAL A 539 -31.44 -12.04 -7.94
C VAL A 539 -31.12 -13.46 -7.46
N ARG A 540 -31.97 -14.43 -7.81
CA ARG A 540 -31.69 -15.87 -7.65
C ARG A 540 -32.06 -16.64 -8.92
N PHE A 541 -31.29 -17.70 -9.19
CA PHE A 541 -31.51 -18.60 -10.32
C PHE A 541 -31.70 -20.04 -9.84
N ASP A 542 -32.45 -20.84 -10.61
CA ASP A 542 -32.41 -22.30 -10.50
C ASP A 542 -31.19 -22.89 -11.24
N SER A 543 -31.00 -24.20 -11.19
CA SER A 543 -29.89 -24.90 -11.87
C SER A 543 -29.90 -24.76 -13.39
N ASN A 544 -31.04 -24.39 -13.98
CA ASN A 544 -31.21 -24.16 -15.41
C ASN A 544 -31.02 -22.68 -15.79
N GLY A 545 -30.64 -21.82 -14.83
CA GLY A 545 -30.46 -20.38 -15.07
C GLY A 545 -31.78 -19.61 -15.21
N ASN A 546 -32.91 -20.20 -14.80
CA ASN A 546 -34.18 -19.46 -14.77
C ASN A 546 -34.26 -18.62 -13.50
N VAL A 547 -34.77 -17.40 -13.62
CA VAL A 547 -34.95 -16.48 -12.49
C VAL A 547 -36.01 -17.05 -11.53
N THR A 548 -35.62 -17.30 -10.29
CA THR A 548 -36.52 -17.71 -9.19
C THR A 548 -36.82 -16.55 -8.23
N THR A 549 -36.00 -15.51 -8.25
CA THR A 549 -36.23 -14.25 -7.54
C THR A 549 -35.68 -13.11 -8.38
N GLN A 550 -36.50 -12.11 -8.65
CA GLN A 550 -36.11 -10.96 -9.46
C GLN A 550 -35.15 -10.06 -8.68
N GLY A 551 -34.00 -9.73 -9.28
CA GLY A 551 -33.05 -8.77 -8.72
C GLY A 551 -33.43 -7.32 -8.99
N GLU A 552 -33.08 -6.46 -8.03
CA GLU A 552 -33.33 -5.01 -8.00
C GLU A 552 -32.08 -4.19 -7.64
N ARG A 553 -30.90 -4.84 -7.52
CA ARG A 553 -29.67 -4.21 -7.03
C ARG A 553 -29.04 -3.29 -8.07
N ILE A 554 -29.05 -3.64 -9.36
CA ILE A 554 -28.47 -2.78 -10.40
C ILE A 554 -29.41 -1.61 -10.66
N ARG A 555 -28.89 -0.38 -10.55
CA ARG A 555 -29.67 0.86 -10.67
C ARG A 555 -29.36 1.63 -11.93
N SER A 556 -28.13 1.61 -12.37
CA SER A 556 -27.68 2.32 -13.57
C SER A 556 -26.59 1.52 -14.26
N LEU A 557 -26.57 1.49 -15.59
CA LEU A 557 -25.52 0.84 -16.38
C LEU A 557 -25.38 1.54 -17.73
N ALA A 558 -24.15 1.92 -18.06
CA ALA A 558 -23.77 2.54 -19.32
C ALA A 558 -22.65 1.74 -19.99
N ILE A 559 -22.75 1.54 -21.31
CA ILE A 559 -21.64 1.07 -22.14
C ILE A 559 -20.88 2.29 -22.63
N ARG A 560 -19.55 2.20 -22.57
CA ARG A 560 -18.65 3.30 -22.91
C ARG A 560 -17.65 2.90 -23.99
N ASP A 561 -17.30 3.85 -24.85
CA ASP A 561 -16.23 3.66 -25.82
C ASP A 561 -14.84 3.92 -25.20
N GLN A 562 -13.79 3.78 -26.01
CA GLN A 562 -12.40 3.99 -25.57
C GLN A 562 -12.08 5.44 -25.18
N SER A 563 -12.94 6.39 -25.56
CA SER A 563 -12.85 7.81 -25.15
C SER A 563 -13.75 8.11 -23.94
N ASP A 564 -14.21 7.07 -23.24
CA ASP A 564 -15.10 7.12 -22.09
C ASP A 564 -16.50 7.73 -22.39
N ARG A 565 -16.88 7.84 -23.67
CA ARG A 565 -18.20 8.37 -24.04
C ARG A 565 -19.25 7.30 -23.88
N ILE A 566 -20.40 7.66 -23.32
CA ILE A 566 -21.56 6.78 -23.25
C ILE A 566 -22.08 6.53 -24.68
N ILE A 567 -22.05 5.27 -25.11
CA ILE A 567 -22.57 4.85 -26.41
C ILE A 567 -23.87 4.06 -26.31
N ASP A 568 -24.20 3.54 -25.12
CA ASP A 568 -25.50 2.92 -24.83
C ASP A 568 -25.83 3.10 -23.34
N GLU A 569 -26.97 3.70 -23.04
CA GLU A 569 -27.56 3.66 -21.70
C GLU A 569 -28.38 2.38 -21.58
N VAL A 570 -27.88 1.38 -20.88
CA VAL A 570 -28.54 0.06 -20.83
C VAL A 570 -29.59 0.01 -19.74
N ILE A 571 -29.28 0.54 -18.55
CA ILE A 571 -30.16 0.51 -17.39
C ILE A 571 -30.24 1.91 -16.80
N ARG A 572 -31.44 2.43 -16.55
CA ARG A 572 -31.69 3.67 -15.81
C ARG A 572 -32.79 3.43 -14.78
N ASP A 573 -32.56 3.84 -13.55
CA ASP A 573 -33.46 3.60 -12.40
C ASP A 573 -33.88 2.13 -12.21
N GLY A 574 -32.97 1.21 -12.53
CA GLY A 574 -33.17 -0.23 -12.45
C GLY A 574 -33.99 -0.84 -13.60
N GLN A 575 -34.35 -0.05 -14.60
CA GLN A 575 -35.10 -0.49 -15.79
C GLN A 575 -34.23 -0.49 -17.04
N VAL A 576 -34.45 -1.45 -17.94
CA VAL A 576 -33.76 -1.48 -19.24
C VAL A 576 -34.25 -0.33 -20.10
N VAL A 577 -33.33 0.46 -20.65
CA VAL A 577 -33.62 1.56 -21.57
C VAL A 577 -33.53 1.05 -23.01
N GLY A 578 -34.43 1.51 -23.88
CA GLY A 578 -34.51 1.11 -25.29
C GLY A 578 -35.04 -0.31 -25.50
N ASP A 579 -34.69 -0.94 -26.63
CA ASP A 579 -35.12 -2.30 -26.96
C ASP A 579 -34.45 -3.33 -26.03
N PRO A 580 -35.21 -4.08 -25.19
CA PRO A 580 -34.64 -5.07 -24.28
C PRO A 580 -33.99 -6.26 -24.98
N ASN A 581 -34.30 -6.49 -26.26
CA ASN A 581 -33.78 -7.60 -27.06
C ASN A 581 -32.55 -7.24 -27.91
N ARG A 582 -32.14 -5.97 -27.93
CA ARG A 582 -30.94 -5.56 -28.66
C ARG A 582 -29.72 -6.33 -28.14
N LEU A 583 -28.89 -6.79 -29.07
CA LEU A 583 -27.73 -7.61 -28.75
C LEU A 583 -26.54 -6.74 -28.35
N ILE A 584 -25.91 -7.12 -27.25
CA ILE A 584 -24.65 -6.56 -26.75
C ILE A 584 -23.59 -7.64 -26.88
N ARG A 585 -22.51 -7.33 -27.60
CA ARG A 585 -21.37 -8.23 -27.78
C ARG A 585 -20.37 -8.02 -26.64
N MET A 586 -20.08 -9.08 -25.90
CA MET A 586 -19.22 -9.01 -24.72
C MET A 586 -18.20 -10.15 -24.69
N VAL A 587 -17.04 -9.89 -24.10
CA VAL A 587 -16.06 -10.90 -23.72
C VAL A 587 -16.16 -11.21 -22.22
N THR A 588 -15.95 -12.46 -21.86
CA THR A 588 -15.86 -12.92 -20.48
C THR A 588 -14.88 -14.09 -20.38
N LEU A 589 -14.71 -14.66 -19.19
CA LEU A 589 -13.91 -15.86 -18.97
C LEU A 589 -14.72 -17.11 -19.36
N ASN A 590 -14.06 -18.08 -19.99
CA ASN A 590 -14.65 -19.38 -20.31
C ASN A 590 -15.19 -20.10 -19.05
N PHE A 591 -14.56 -19.87 -17.89
CA PHE A 591 -15.01 -20.31 -16.58
C PHE A 591 -16.44 -19.85 -16.28
N LEU A 592 -16.78 -18.59 -16.58
CA LEU A 592 -18.12 -18.04 -16.36
C LEU A 592 -19.10 -18.46 -17.47
N ALA A 593 -18.61 -18.66 -18.70
CA ALA A 593 -19.43 -18.98 -19.86
C ALA A 593 -19.71 -20.48 -20.09
N THR A 594 -19.06 -21.37 -19.34
CA THR A 594 -19.19 -22.84 -19.50
C THR A 594 -20.02 -23.43 -18.38
N ALA A 595 -21.06 -24.20 -18.73
CA ALA A 595 -21.99 -24.77 -17.78
C ALA A 595 -21.33 -25.75 -16.79
N GLY A 596 -21.76 -25.68 -15.53
CA GLY A 596 -21.30 -26.58 -14.47
C GLY A 596 -21.96 -27.96 -14.54
N SER A 597 -21.26 -28.98 -14.03
CA SER A 597 -21.83 -30.32 -13.87
C SER A 597 -23.04 -30.29 -12.93
N GLY A 598 -24.22 -30.65 -13.44
CA GLY A 598 -25.49 -30.61 -12.69
C GLY A 598 -26.19 -29.25 -12.64
N THR A 599 -25.61 -28.21 -13.25
CA THR A 599 -26.18 -26.86 -13.35
C THR A 599 -26.12 -26.34 -14.79
N PRO A 600 -26.92 -26.92 -15.71
CA PRO A 600 -26.76 -26.71 -17.15
C PRO A 600 -26.96 -25.25 -17.62
N GLY A 601 -27.61 -24.40 -16.82
CA GLY A 601 -27.78 -22.98 -17.14
C GLY A 601 -26.80 -22.04 -16.44
N LEU A 602 -25.95 -22.55 -15.54
CA LEU A 602 -25.05 -21.74 -14.72
C LEU A 602 -23.59 -22.13 -14.98
N GLY A 603 -22.72 -21.13 -15.14
CA GLY A 603 -21.28 -21.32 -15.23
C GLY A 603 -20.60 -21.12 -13.89
N GLY A 604 -19.28 -20.90 -13.92
CA GLY A 604 -18.47 -20.58 -12.74
C GLY A 604 -19.11 -19.48 -11.88
N ASP A 605 -18.90 -19.53 -10.56
CA ASP A 605 -19.53 -18.61 -9.59
C ASP A 605 -21.05 -18.43 -9.77
N SER A 606 -21.73 -19.44 -10.32
CA SER A 606 -23.16 -19.47 -10.64
C SER A 606 -23.64 -18.40 -11.63
N TYR A 607 -22.77 -17.90 -12.50
CA TYR A 607 -23.17 -16.93 -13.52
C TYR A 607 -24.15 -17.55 -14.53
N PRO A 608 -25.27 -16.88 -14.89
CA PRO A 608 -26.26 -17.42 -15.83
C PRO A 608 -25.85 -17.28 -17.31
N ILE A 609 -24.58 -17.05 -17.60
CA ILE A 609 -24.08 -16.84 -18.98
C ILE A 609 -24.35 -18.04 -19.88
N PRO A 610 -24.15 -19.31 -19.47
CA PRO A 610 -24.47 -20.45 -20.34
C PRO A 610 -25.92 -20.49 -20.82
N ARG A 611 -26.86 -19.96 -20.01
CA ARG A 611 -28.27 -19.87 -20.36
C ARG A 611 -28.59 -18.75 -21.37
N PHE A 612 -27.81 -17.67 -21.37
CA PHE A 612 -28.08 -16.46 -22.17
C PHE A 612 -27.20 -16.32 -23.41
N ALA A 613 -26.01 -16.93 -23.41
CA ALA A 613 -25.00 -16.79 -24.44
C ALA A 613 -25.52 -17.18 -25.83
N LYS A 614 -25.43 -16.24 -26.77
CA LYS A 614 -25.65 -16.43 -28.20
C LYS A 614 -24.33 -16.22 -28.94
N ASN A 615 -24.16 -16.82 -30.11
CA ASN A 615 -22.98 -16.61 -30.98
C ASN A 615 -21.65 -16.77 -30.24
N ARG A 616 -21.53 -17.79 -29.37
CA ARG A 616 -20.33 -18.01 -28.54
C ARG A 616 -19.12 -18.30 -29.43
N VAL A 617 -18.00 -17.63 -29.15
CA VAL A 617 -16.69 -17.89 -29.75
C VAL A 617 -15.67 -17.97 -28.62
N ASP A 618 -15.03 -19.13 -28.46
CA ASP A 618 -13.91 -19.27 -27.52
C ASP A 618 -12.62 -18.85 -28.23
N LEU A 619 -11.87 -17.93 -27.62
CA LEU A 619 -10.69 -17.32 -28.24
C LEU A 619 -9.42 -18.12 -27.98
N VAL A 620 -9.43 -19.04 -27.01
CA VAL A 620 -8.23 -19.80 -26.64
C VAL A 620 -7.77 -20.71 -27.78
N GLN A 621 -6.51 -20.59 -28.18
CA GLN A 621 -5.88 -21.42 -29.21
C GLN A 621 -4.64 -22.12 -28.65
N SER A 622 -4.26 -23.27 -29.21
CA SER A 622 -3.01 -23.94 -28.80
C SER A 622 -1.76 -23.26 -29.36
N THR A 623 -1.93 -22.34 -30.32
CA THR A 623 -0.88 -21.46 -30.82
C THR A 623 -0.49 -20.42 -29.77
N ARG A 624 0.76 -19.96 -29.86
CA ARG A 624 1.34 -18.92 -29.02
C ARG A 624 2.08 -17.96 -29.92
N THR A 625 1.55 -16.75 -30.06
CA THR A 625 2.07 -15.71 -30.94
C THR A 625 2.30 -14.43 -30.15
N GLY A 626 2.59 -13.31 -30.82
CA GLY A 626 2.86 -12.05 -30.15
C GLY A 626 4.19 -12.02 -29.38
N VAL A 627 4.28 -11.13 -28.39
CA VAL A 627 5.45 -11.00 -27.52
C VAL A 627 5.38 -11.95 -26.31
N ALA A 628 4.19 -12.42 -25.94
CA ALA A 628 3.89 -13.15 -24.70
C ALA A 628 3.61 -14.64 -24.93
N THR A 629 4.59 -15.38 -25.45
CA THR A 629 4.42 -16.79 -25.81
C THR A 629 4.43 -17.79 -24.63
N PHE A 630 4.34 -17.33 -23.38
CA PHE A 630 4.34 -18.22 -22.21
C PHE A 630 2.93 -18.79 -21.92
N ALA A 631 1.90 -18.07 -22.35
CA ALA A 631 0.49 -18.45 -22.26
C ALA A 631 -0.07 -18.75 -23.65
N ASN A 632 -1.25 -19.37 -23.71
CA ASN A 632 -1.94 -19.68 -24.96
C ASN A 632 -2.65 -18.43 -25.49
N ASP A 633 -2.65 -18.22 -26.81
CA ASP A 633 -3.35 -17.08 -27.42
C ASP A 633 -4.81 -17.06 -26.98
N GLY A 634 -5.32 -15.90 -26.57
CA GLY A 634 -6.71 -15.73 -26.14
C GLY A 634 -6.99 -16.26 -24.72
N SER A 635 -5.96 -16.47 -23.90
CA SER A 635 -6.07 -16.65 -22.45
C SER A 635 -5.85 -15.33 -21.71
N GLU A 636 -6.27 -15.23 -20.44
CA GLU A 636 -6.18 -13.95 -19.71
C GLU A 636 -4.74 -13.52 -19.37
N GLN A 637 -3.80 -14.45 -19.17
CA GLN A 637 -2.39 -14.11 -18.96
C GLN A 637 -1.75 -13.58 -20.25
N ASP A 638 -2.02 -14.24 -21.37
CA ASP A 638 -1.61 -13.80 -22.70
C ASP A 638 -2.18 -12.40 -23.00
N ALA A 639 -3.48 -12.23 -22.78
CA ALA A 639 -4.16 -10.97 -23.05
C ALA A 639 -3.61 -9.80 -22.24
N LEU A 640 -3.36 -10.01 -20.94
CA LEU A 640 -2.74 -8.97 -20.11
C LEU A 640 -1.31 -8.67 -20.58
N ALA A 641 -0.49 -9.68 -20.86
CA ALA A 641 0.90 -9.50 -21.25
C ALA A 641 1.04 -8.75 -22.59
N GLU A 642 0.27 -9.13 -23.60
CA GLU A 642 0.21 -8.43 -24.89
C GLU A 642 -0.28 -6.98 -24.72
N TYR A 643 -1.33 -6.76 -23.92
CA TYR A 643 -1.87 -5.43 -23.67
C TYR A 643 -0.88 -4.53 -22.94
N LEU A 644 -0.18 -5.04 -21.94
CA LEU A 644 0.89 -4.35 -21.24
C LEU A 644 2.03 -3.98 -22.18
N ALA A 645 2.43 -4.89 -23.06
CA ALA A 645 3.52 -4.64 -23.99
C ALA A 645 3.17 -3.59 -25.05
N ALA A 646 1.93 -3.57 -25.51
CA ALA A 646 1.45 -2.61 -26.48
C ALA A 646 1.27 -1.20 -25.89
N ASN A 647 0.80 -1.09 -24.64
CA ASN A 647 0.34 0.20 -24.10
C ASN A 647 1.25 0.76 -23.01
N PHE A 648 1.91 -0.10 -22.23
CA PHE A 648 2.59 0.30 -21.00
C PHE A 648 4.07 -0.07 -20.93
N ARG A 649 4.69 -0.41 -22.07
CA ARG A 649 6.12 -0.72 -22.13
C ARG A 649 7.00 0.54 -22.06
N THR A 650 6.56 1.63 -22.68
CA THR A 650 7.27 2.93 -22.69
C THR A 650 6.69 3.90 -21.66
N ASN A 651 5.35 4.03 -21.63
CA ASN A 651 4.63 4.90 -20.72
C ASN A 651 4.00 4.03 -19.62
N PRO A 652 4.51 4.03 -18.38
CA PRO A 652 4.00 3.13 -17.35
C PRO A 652 2.52 3.40 -17.02
N TYR A 653 1.79 2.35 -16.66
CA TYR A 653 0.46 2.50 -16.07
C TYR A 653 0.54 3.30 -14.76
N SER A 654 -0.30 4.32 -14.60
CA SER A 654 -0.18 5.28 -13.48
C SER A 654 -1.50 5.58 -12.79
N VAL A 655 -2.54 4.77 -13.01
CA VAL A 655 -3.85 4.98 -12.38
C VAL A 655 -3.84 4.35 -10.98
N GLU A 656 -3.89 5.20 -9.96
CA GLU A 656 -3.95 4.78 -8.57
C GLU A 656 -5.25 4.05 -8.25
N ASP A 657 -5.17 3.14 -7.29
CA ASP A 657 -6.33 2.50 -6.69
C ASP A 657 -6.96 3.47 -5.67
N VAL A 658 -8.28 3.62 -5.71
CA VAL A 658 -9.02 4.55 -4.85
C VAL A 658 -10.05 3.79 -4.02
N GLY A 659 -10.58 4.40 -2.96
CA GLY A 659 -11.59 3.77 -2.11
C GLY A 659 -12.98 3.78 -2.75
N THR A 660 -13.89 2.94 -2.22
CA THR A 660 -15.28 2.77 -2.72
C THR A 660 -16.09 4.06 -2.96
N SER A 661 -15.82 5.12 -2.20
CA SER A 661 -16.48 6.42 -2.36
C SER A 661 -16.07 7.15 -3.64
N GLN A 662 -14.96 6.73 -4.26
CA GLN A 662 -14.33 7.34 -5.43
C GLN A 662 -14.45 6.44 -6.68
N ASP A 663 -14.92 5.20 -6.56
CA ASP A 663 -15.06 4.24 -7.67
C ASP A 663 -15.81 4.82 -8.88
N GLY A 664 -15.23 4.73 -10.08
CA GLY A 664 -15.78 5.34 -11.29
C GLY A 664 -16.64 4.38 -12.11
N ARG A 665 -16.15 3.17 -12.36
CA ARG A 665 -16.82 2.14 -13.17
C ARG A 665 -17.78 1.27 -12.36
N ILE A 666 -17.53 1.07 -11.07
CA ILE A 666 -18.33 0.18 -10.20
C ILE A 666 -18.79 0.94 -8.95
N GLN A 667 -19.99 1.51 -8.99
CA GLN A 667 -20.46 2.40 -7.93
C GLN A 667 -21.40 1.70 -6.95
N ASN A 668 -20.99 1.60 -5.68
CA ASN A 668 -21.84 1.12 -4.59
C ASN A 668 -22.63 2.29 -3.96
N LEU A 669 -23.94 2.35 -4.21
CA LEU A 669 -24.83 3.41 -3.74
C LEU A 669 -25.06 3.42 -2.21
N SER A 670 -24.51 2.45 -1.46
CA SER A 670 -24.44 2.58 0.00
C SER A 670 -23.24 3.40 0.48
N GLN A 671 -22.24 3.63 -0.37
CA GLN A 671 -21.02 4.39 -0.07
C GLN A 671 -20.99 5.77 -0.73
N ARG A 672 -21.91 6.04 -1.67
CA ARG A 672 -22.02 7.31 -2.41
C ARG A 672 -23.45 7.61 -2.84
N SER A 673 -23.74 8.87 -3.11
CA SER A 673 -25.10 9.36 -3.40
C SER A 673 -25.44 9.53 -4.88
N ASP A 674 -24.44 9.47 -5.77
CA ASP A 674 -24.55 9.69 -7.21
C ASP A 674 -24.42 8.38 -8.01
N SER A 675 -24.82 8.41 -9.28
CA SER A 675 -24.78 7.26 -10.18
C SER A 675 -23.91 7.49 -11.41
N VAL A 676 -23.71 6.45 -12.22
CA VAL A 676 -22.88 6.51 -13.42
C VAL A 676 -23.40 7.44 -14.52
N PHE A 677 -24.55 8.07 -14.33
CA PHE A 677 -25.13 9.08 -15.23
C PHE A 677 -25.13 10.51 -14.68
N ALA A 678 -24.61 10.78 -13.48
CA ALA A 678 -24.56 12.16 -13.01
C ALA A 678 -23.71 13.00 -13.99
N THR A 679 -24.25 14.14 -14.44
CA THR A 679 -23.60 14.99 -15.46
C THR A 679 -22.34 15.61 -14.90
N THR A 680 -21.25 15.56 -15.68
CA THR A 680 -19.95 16.14 -15.34
C THR A 680 -19.97 17.67 -15.49
N GLY A 681 -19.64 18.42 -14.44
CA GLY A 681 -19.54 19.88 -14.54
C GLY A 681 -19.37 20.61 -13.21
N LEU A 682 -18.92 21.87 -13.27
CA LEU A 682 -18.99 22.78 -12.13
C LEU A 682 -20.42 23.29 -12.02
N THR A 683 -20.98 23.33 -10.82
CA THR A 683 -22.33 23.85 -10.55
C THR A 683 -22.25 24.93 -9.49
N LYS A 684 -22.86 26.08 -9.75
CA LYS A 684 -23.02 27.18 -8.79
C LYS A 684 -24.23 26.91 -7.89
N GLN A 685 -24.02 26.98 -6.58
CA GLN A 685 -25.02 26.92 -5.53
C GLN A 685 -25.33 28.35 -5.01
N SER A 686 -26.22 28.46 -4.02
CA SER A 686 -26.45 29.72 -3.30
C SER A 686 -25.15 30.29 -2.70
N ASN A 687 -25.07 31.62 -2.53
CA ASN A 687 -23.91 32.33 -1.96
C ASN A 687 -22.60 32.13 -2.75
N ASN A 688 -22.69 31.99 -4.09
CA ASN A 688 -21.53 31.82 -4.97
C ASN A 688 -20.62 30.65 -4.59
N LEU A 689 -21.19 29.60 -3.98
CA LEU A 689 -20.51 28.33 -3.73
C LEU A 689 -20.47 27.50 -5.02
N PHE A 690 -19.36 26.83 -5.29
CA PHE A 690 -19.23 25.95 -6.44
C PHE A 690 -19.03 24.50 -6.01
N THR A 691 -19.70 23.58 -6.69
CA THR A 691 -19.61 22.14 -6.44
C THR A 691 -19.38 21.40 -7.74
N PHE A 692 -18.53 20.37 -7.73
CA PHE A 692 -18.43 19.46 -8.85
C PHE A 692 -19.63 18.51 -8.89
N SER A 693 -20.15 18.29 -10.09
CA SER A 693 -21.11 17.23 -10.39
C SER A 693 -20.31 16.12 -11.09
N ASN A 694 -20.18 14.96 -10.44
CA ASN A 694 -19.57 13.68 -10.87
C ASN A 694 -18.04 13.55 -11.12
N ILE A 695 -17.56 12.29 -11.06
CA ILE A 695 -16.33 11.77 -10.42
C ILE A 695 -15.59 10.72 -11.31
N PHE A 696 -15.68 10.80 -12.64
CA PHE A 696 -15.01 9.81 -13.53
C PHE A 696 -13.48 9.96 -13.65
N SER A 697 -12.92 10.96 -12.97
CA SER A 697 -11.51 11.28 -12.78
C SER A 697 -11.52 12.46 -11.80
N PRO A 698 -10.45 12.78 -11.04
CA PRO A 698 -10.42 14.08 -10.38
C PRO A 698 -10.60 15.17 -11.44
N LEU A 699 -11.77 15.80 -11.48
CA LEU A 699 -11.99 16.98 -12.31
C LEU A 699 -11.18 18.09 -11.67
N ASN A 700 -10.22 18.61 -12.42
CA ASN A 700 -9.48 19.77 -11.99
C ASN A 700 -10.40 21.00 -12.14
N LEU A 701 -10.35 21.91 -11.17
CA LEU A 701 -10.85 23.25 -11.35
C LEU A 701 -9.89 23.98 -12.29
N GLU A 702 -10.35 24.30 -13.49
CA GLU A 702 -9.61 25.17 -14.41
C GLU A 702 -10.05 26.61 -14.21
N VAL A 703 -9.08 27.47 -13.86
CA VAL A 703 -9.27 28.92 -13.69
C VAL A 703 -8.40 29.63 -14.71
N SER A 704 -9.00 30.41 -15.61
CA SER A 704 -8.29 31.19 -16.63
C SER A 704 -8.53 32.68 -16.43
N LEU A 705 -7.48 33.50 -16.54
CA LEU A 705 -7.62 34.95 -16.62
C LEU A 705 -8.17 35.34 -18.01
N VAL A 706 -9.30 36.02 -18.05
CA VAL A 706 -9.95 36.48 -19.29
C VAL A 706 -9.53 37.90 -19.63
N SER A 707 -9.69 38.82 -18.68
CA SER A 707 -9.28 40.22 -18.79
C SER A 707 -8.89 40.75 -17.42
N ARG A 708 -8.12 41.84 -17.43
CA ARG A 708 -7.73 42.60 -16.26
C ARG A 708 -7.72 44.10 -16.57
N ASP A 709 -8.15 44.90 -15.62
CA ASP A 709 -8.00 46.36 -15.54
C ASP A 709 -7.75 46.71 -14.07
N VAL A 710 -6.52 46.46 -13.59
CA VAL A 710 -6.16 46.65 -12.17
C VAL A 710 -5.01 47.61 -12.04
N THR A 711 -4.99 48.38 -10.95
CA THR A 711 -3.91 49.32 -10.63
C THR A 711 -2.88 48.78 -9.64
N ASN A 712 -3.27 47.77 -8.84
CA ASN A 712 -2.41 47.10 -7.87
C ASN A 712 -2.38 45.60 -8.15
N VAL A 713 -1.39 44.90 -7.57
CA VAL A 713 -1.31 43.44 -7.65
C VAL A 713 -2.34 42.81 -6.73
N ASN A 714 -3.24 42.02 -7.30
CA ASN A 714 -4.31 41.34 -6.57
C ASN A 714 -4.07 39.83 -6.60
N GLU A 715 -4.24 39.14 -5.47
CA GLU A 715 -4.08 37.68 -5.40
C GLU A 715 -5.41 36.97 -5.31
N ILE A 716 -5.60 35.95 -6.15
CA ILE A 716 -6.83 35.16 -6.17
C ILE A 716 -6.53 33.81 -5.54
N GLY A 717 -7.47 33.32 -4.73
CA GLY A 717 -7.44 31.94 -4.27
C GLY A 717 -8.82 31.33 -4.14
N VAL A 718 -8.82 30.07 -3.73
CA VAL A 718 -10.01 29.26 -3.50
C VAL A 718 -9.83 28.40 -2.26
N PHE A 719 -10.90 28.17 -1.50
CA PHE A 719 -10.87 27.32 -0.32
C PHE A 719 -12.14 26.49 -0.21
N VAL A 720 -12.04 25.42 0.57
CA VAL A 720 -13.13 24.48 0.81
C VAL A 720 -13.98 24.94 2.00
N VAL A 721 -15.30 24.81 1.91
CA VAL A 721 -16.23 25.02 3.02
C VAL A 721 -16.90 23.72 3.46
N ASP A 722 -17.27 23.66 4.74
CA ASP A 722 -17.80 22.45 5.38
C ASP A 722 -19.26 22.20 4.97
N ASP A 723 -20.04 23.26 4.76
CA ASP A 723 -21.49 23.21 4.55
C ASP A 723 -22.02 24.30 3.58
N ASN A 724 -23.32 24.25 3.28
CA ASN A 724 -24.00 25.21 2.40
C ASN A 724 -24.13 26.61 3.05
N GLN A 725 -23.86 26.73 4.34
CA GLN A 725 -23.78 27.97 5.09
C GLN A 725 -22.37 28.59 5.04
N SER A 726 -21.48 28.01 4.22
CA SER A 726 -20.11 28.49 4.01
C SER A 726 -19.25 28.42 5.27
N ARG A 727 -19.55 27.51 6.20
CA ARG A 727 -18.77 27.38 7.44
C ARG A 727 -17.39 26.77 7.20
N VAL A 728 -16.46 27.14 8.07
CA VAL A 728 -15.08 26.68 8.07
C VAL A 728 -14.69 26.29 9.49
N ASN A 729 -14.36 25.03 9.72
CA ASN A 729 -14.19 24.45 11.06
C ASN A 729 -15.40 24.76 11.97
N GLY A 730 -16.61 24.75 11.41
CA GLY A 730 -17.84 25.13 12.10
C GLY A 730 -18.03 26.64 12.36
N ILE A 731 -17.10 27.50 11.94
CA ILE A 731 -17.17 28.96 12.07
C ILE A 731 -17.90 29.53 10.85
N ALA A 732 -18.90 30.40 11.04
CA ALA A 732 -19.64 31.03 9.95
C ALA A 732 -18.93 32.30 9.43
N PRO A 733 -19.15 32.69 8.15
CA PRO A 733 -18.65 33.95 7.62
C PRO A 733 -19.00 35.14 8.51
N GLY A 734 -18.03 36.02 8.75
CA GLY A 734 -18.17 37.19 9.63
C GLY A 734 -17.99 36.94 11.13
N GLN A 735 -17.86 35.69 11.57
CA GLN A 735 -17.46 35.38 12.95
C GLN A 735 -15.94 35.52 13.13
N ALA A 736 -15.52 35.86 14.36
CA ALA A 736 -14.11 35.96 14.71
C ALA A 736 -13.37 34.64 14.41
N GLY A 737 -12.22 34.73 13.75
CA GLY A 737 -11.41 33.57 13.36
C GLY A 737 -11.80 32.93 12.02
N TYR A 738 -12.92 33.33 11.38
CA TYR A 738 -13.34 32.76 10.09
C TYR A 738 -12.28 32.93 9.01
N LEU A 739 -11.79 34.16 8.83
CA LEU A 739 -10.84 34.49 7.76
C LEU A 739 -9.53 33.70 7.91
N GLN A 740 -9.02 33.59 9.15
CA GLN A 740 -7.84 32.80 9.45
C GLN A 740 -8.07 31.32 9.14
N ALA A 741 -9.21 30.76 9.54
CA ALA A 741 -9.53 29.36 9.29
C ALA A 741 -9.71 29.08 7.78
N ALA A 742 -10.30 30.03 7.04
CA ALA A 742 -10.56 29.90 5.61
C ALA A 742 -9.25 29.93 4.81
N LEU A 743 -8.41 30.94 5.07
CA LEU A 743 -7.16 31.13 4.36
C LEU A 743 -6.09 30.10 4.76
N SER A 744 -6.15 29.55 5.97
CA SER A 744 -5.22 28.47 6.40
C SER A 744 -5.41 27.15 5.66
N ARG A 745 -6.52 27.00 4.91
CA ARG A 745 -6.80 25.84 4.04
C ARG A 745 -7.12 26.26 2.60
N ALA A 746 -6.74 27.47 2.24
CA ALA A 746 -6.90 27.99 0.90
C ALA A 746 -5.75 27.54 0.00
N GLU A 747 -6.04 27.40 -1.28
CA GLU A 747 -5.06 27.29 -2.34
C GLU A 747 -5.03 28.60 -3.14
N VAL A 748 -3.82 29.12 -3.39
CA VAL A 748 -3.62 30.27 -4.27
C VAL A 748 -3.81 29.83 -5.73
N VAL A 749 -4.62 30.59 -6.46
CA VAL A 749 -4.84 30.39 -7.90
C VAL A 749 -3.70 31.04 -8.68
N PHE A 750 -3.55 32.36 -8.54
CA PHE A 750 -2.43 33.19 -9.01
C PHE A 750 -2.66 34.66 -8.63
N SER A 751 -1.62 35.48 -8.71
CA SER A 751 -1.67 36.93 -8.65
C SER A 751 -1.88 37.55 -10.04
N VAL A 752 -2.63 38.65 -10.10
CA VAL A 752 -2.92 39.43 -11.31
C VAL A 752 -2.15 40.74 -11.22
N LEU A 753 -1.22 40.94 -12.15
CA LEU A 753 -0.40 42.15 -12.25
C LEU A 753 -1.11 43.22 -13.10
N PRO A 754 -0.92 44.52 -12.81
CA PRO A 754 -1.39 45.61 -13.69
C PRO A 754 -0.84 45.49 -15.12
N GLU A 755 0.44 45.15 -15.24
CA GLU A 755 1.14 45.09 -16.52
C GLU A 755 1.02 43.73 -17.23
N SER A 756 1.63 43.62 -18.43
CA SER A 756 1.71 42.35 -19.16
C SER A 756 2.82 41.46 -18.62
N LEU A 757 2.51 40.17 -18.42
CA LEU A 757 3.50 39.14 -18.08
C LEU A 757 4.54 38.95 -19.20
N GLY A 758 4.24 39.43 -20.42
CA GLY A 758 4.95 39.08 -21.65
C GLY A 758 4.76 37.62 -22.09
N PHE A 759 3.77 36.94 -21.50
CA PHE A 759 3.29 35.60 -21.84
C PHE A 759 1.77 35.63 -22.05
N ASP A 760 1.19 34.54 -22.56
CA ASP A 760 -0.26 34.37 -22.66
C ASP A 760 -0.94 34.48 -21.29
N ASN A 761 -2.22 34.87 -21.28
CA ASN A 761 -2.99 34.95 -20.04
C ASN A 761 -2.93 33.62 -19.26
N PRO A 762 -2.70 33.67 -17.94
CA PRO A 762 -2.46 32.48 -17.16
C PRO A 762 -3.71 31.61 -17.00
N THR A 763 -3.46 30.31 -16.95
CA THR A 763 -4.43 29.29 -16.54
C THR A 763 -3.85 28.48 -15.39
N ARG A 764 -4.68 28.21 -14.37
CA ARG A 764 -4.39 27.31 -13.25
C ARG A 764 -5.32 26.10 -13.30
N LEU A 765 -4.79 24.92 -13.03
CA LEU A 765 -5.56 23.69 -12.80
C LEU A 765 -5.34 23.27 -11.35
N LEU A 766 -6.41 23.20 -10.55
CA LEU A 766 -6.39 22.86 -9.13
C LEU A 766 -7.17 21.56 -8.88
N ASN A 767 -6.72 20.74 -7.94
CA ASN A 767 -7.32 19.44 -7.62
C ASN A 767 -7.67 19.39 -6.14
N PHE A 768 -8.95 19.24 -5.84
CA PHE A 768 -9.44 19.17 -4.46
C PHE A 768 -9.74 17.73 -4.02
N GLY A 769 -9.15 16.73 -4.66
CA GLY A 769 -9.46 15.32 -4.44
C GLY A 769 -10.88 14.94 -4.85
N ALA A 770 -11.31 13.73 -4.48
CA ALA A 770 -12.67 13.27 -4.75
C ALA A 770 -13.65 13.66 -3.64
N GLY A 771 -14.90 13.91 -4.03
CA GLY A 771 -16.00 14.25 -3.12
C GLY A 771 -16.76 15.49 -3.57
N ASN A 772 -17.95 15.72 -3.00
CA ASN A 772 -18.75 16.93 -3.22
C ASN A 772 -18.15 18.14 -2.47
N GLN A 773 -16.90 18.47 -2.82
CA GLN A 773 -16.20 19.66 -2.36
C GLN A 773 -17.04 20.90 -2.68
N ARG A 774 -17.17 21.79 -1.69
CA ARG A 774 -17.83 23.10 -1.83
C ARG A 774 -16.75 24.15 -1.85
N LEU A 775 -16.55 24.78 -2.98
CA LEU A 775 -15.49 25.73 -3.22
C LEU A 775 -16.01 27.17 -3.09
N MET A 776 -15.20 28.01 -2.45
CA MET A 776 -15.41 29.45 -2.35
C MET A 776 -14.15 30.17 -2.79
N PHE A 777 -14.29 31.17 -3.65
CA PHE A 777 -13.18 32.01 -4.11
C PHE A 777 -12.98 33.21 -3.19
N TYR A 778 -11.77 33.76 -3.19
CA TYR A 778 -11.45 35.02 -2.56
C TYR A 778 -10.43 35.81 -3.39
N LEU A 779 -10.36 37.10 -3.12
CA LEU A 779 -9.39 38.03 -3.67
C LEU A 779 -8.74 38.79 -2.51
N VAL A 780 -7.42 38.90 -2.54
CA VAL A 780 -6.63 39.74 -1.62
C VAL A 780 -6.14 40.96 -2.42
N GLN A 781 -6.54 42.15 -1.99
CA GLN A 781 -6.18 43.39 -2.65
C GLN A 781 -4.80 43.87 -2.20
N ASN A 782 -3.92 44.17 -3.16
CA ASN A 782 -2.60 44.76 -2.91
C ASN A 782 -1.78 44.03 -1.82
N SER A 783 -1.84 42.69 -1.76
CA SER A 783 -1.20 41.88 -0.72
C SER A 783 -1.16 40.39 -1.11
N SER A 784 -0.61 39.51 -0.26
CA SER A 784 -0.69 38.03 -0.39
C SER A 784 -1.56 37.42 0.71
N THR A 785 -2.06 36.22 0.44
CA THR A 785 -2.62 35.29 1.42
C THR A 785 -1.66 35.06 2.58
N ASP A 786 -0.37 34.91 2.30
CA ASP A 786 0.68 34.73 3.31
C ASP A 786 0.84 35.96 4.21
N THR A 787 0.84 37.15 3.61
CA THR A 787 0.85 38.41 4.36
C THR A 787 -0.38 38.53 5.27
N VAL A 788 -1.57 38.27 4.72
CA VAL A 788 -2.83 38.28 5.47
C VAL A 788 -2.84 37.27 6.63
N LEU A 789 -2.35 36.04 6.40
CA LEU A 789 -2.24 35.01 7.43
C LEU A 789 -1.24 35.41 8.53
N SER A 790 -0.13 36.05 8.16
CA SER A 790 0.85 36.59 9.11
C SER A 790 0.22 37.68 10.00
N GLU A 791 -0.53 38.60 9.40
CA GLU A 791 -1.25 39.65 10.13
C GLU A 791 -2.31 39.10 11.09
N LEU A 792 -3.09 38.12 10.63
CA LEU A 792 -4.10 37.44 11.46
C LEU A 792 -3.45 36.71 12.65
N ARG A 793 -2.31 36.04 12.45
CA ARG A 793 -1.54 35.40 13.54
C ARG A 793 -0.99 36.43 14.53
N ALA A 794 -0.67 37.64 14.08
CA ALA A 794 -0.29 38.76 14.92
C ALA A 794 -1.48 39.47 15.59
N GLY A 795 -2.70 38.96 15.43
CA GLY A 795 -3.93 39.52 16.02
C GLY A 795 -4.46 40.77 15.31
N ARG A 796 -4.00 41.06 14.08
CA ARG A 796 -4.54 42.13 13.24
C ARG A 796 -5.74 41.63 12.42
N ASN A 797 -6.56 42.56 11.93
CA ASN A 797 -7.72 42.25 11.10
C ASN A 797 -7.60 42.94 9.73
N PRO A 798 -7.03 42.26 8.72
CA PRO A 798 -6.86 42.81 7.37
C PRO A 798 -8.21 43.07 6.71
N GLY A 799 -8.40 44.29 6.21
CA GLY A 799 -9.64 44.73 5.54
C GLY A 799 -9.64 44.58 4.01
N ASN A 800 -8.55 44.06 3.45
CA ASN A 800 -8.29 43.95 2.02
C ASN A 800 -8.57 42.54 1.46
N VAL A 801 -9.39 41.74 2.14
CA VAL A 801 -9.80 40.41 1.65
C VAL A 801 -11.27 40.41 1.26
N LEU A 802 -11.54 40.15 -0.01
CA LEU A 802 -12.87 40.04 -0.58
C LEU A 802 -13.22 38.57 -0.76
N LEU A 803 -14.22 38.09 -0.03
CA LEU A 803 -14.77 36.74 -0.24
C LEU A 803 -15.75 36.74 -1.40
N ALA A 804 -15.95 35.60 -2.06
CA ALA A 804 -16.94 35.45 -3.14
C ALA A 804 -18.39 35.72 -2.71
N THR A 805 -18.66 35.83 -1.41
CA THR A 805 -19.95 36.25 -0.85
C THR A 805 -20.11 37.77 -0.75
N SER A 806 -19.07 38.55 -1.09
CA SER A 806 -19.13 40.02 -1.10
C SER A 806 -19.97 40.54 -2.27
N ASP A 807 -20.43 41.78 -2.15
CA ASP A 807 -21.05 42.55 -3.24
C ASP A 807 -20.04 42.93 -4.35
N LYS A 808 -18.76 42.60 -4.15
CA LYS A 808 -17.64 42.83 -5.06
C LYS A 808 -17.38 41.70 -6.06
N LEU A 809 -18.24 40.67 -6.11
CA LEU A 809 -18.17 39.62 -7.12
C LEU A 809 -19.50 39.46 -7.86
N GLN A 810 -19.46 39.63 -9.18
CA GLN A 810 -20.53 39.22 -10.08
C GLN A 810 -20.19 37.88 -10.74
N VAL A 811 -21.06 36.89 -10.58
CA VAL A 811 -20.89 35.57 -11.22
C VAL A 811 -21.88 35.44 -12.38
N VAL A 812 -21.36 35.32 -13.59
CA VAL A 812 -22.13 35.19 -14.84
C VAL A 812 -22.07 33.76 -15.35
N ASP A 813 -23.23 33.16 -15.62
CA ASP A 813 -23.33 31.81 -16.18
C ASP A 813 -22.88 31.82 -17.66
N GLY A 814 -21.99 30.90 -18.03
CA GLY A 814 -21.54 30.69 -19.41
C GLY A 814 -22.30 29.54 -20.10
N SER A 815 -21.58 28.73 -20.87
CA SER A 815 -22.07 27.41 -21.33
C SER A 815 -22.24 26.44 -20.15
N THR A 816 -22.98 25.34 -20.34
CA THR A 816 -23.20 24.31 -19.31
C THR A 816 -21.90 23.91 -18.61
N GLY A 817 -21.76 24.23 -17.31
CA GLY A 817 -20.59 23.88 -16.48
C GLY A 817 -19.43 24.89 -16.46
N THR A 818 -19.60 26.08 -17.07
CA THR A 818 -18.61 27.17 -17.12
C THR A 818 -19.20 28.45 -16.51
N PHE A 819 -18.42 29.18 -15.70
CA PHE A 819 -18.83 30.46 -15.10
C PHE A 819 -17.74 31.52 -15.29
N ASN A 820 -18.15 32.78 -15.38
CA ASN A 820 -17.23 33.91 -15.26
C ASN A 820 -17.37 34.54 -13.86
N LEU A 821 -16.23 34.70 -13.17
CA LEU A 821 -16.11 35.43 -11.91
C LEU A 821 -15.56 36.82 -12.24
N ASN A 822 -16.41 37.82 -12.16
CA ASN A 822 -16.11 39.20 -12.48
C ASN A 822 -15.98 39.98 -11.18
N TRP A 823 -14.74 40.24 -10.77
CA TRP A 823 -14.42 40.97 -9.55
C TRP A 823 -14.43 42.46 -9.77
N GLU A 824 -14.86 43.16 -8.74
CA GLU A 824 -14.76 44.60 -8.56
C GLU A 824 -13.71 44.89 -7.47
N ASP A 825 -12.63 45.55 -7.82
CA ASP A 825 -11.58 45.99 -6.87
C ASP A 825 -11.73 47.48 -6.46
N SER A 826 -12.55 48.21 -7.22
CA SER A 826 -12.81 49.64 -7.08
C SER A 826 -14.24 49.91 -6.52
N THR A 827 -14.76 51.12 -6.66
CA THR A 827 -16.13 51.49 -6.23
C THR A 827 -17.03 51.96 -7.38
N ASP A 828 -16.62 51.77 -8.64
CA ASP A 828 -17.39 52.13 -9.82
C ASP A 828 -18.43 51.07 -10.22
N ASN A 829 -18.30 49.83 -9.73
CA ASN A 829 -19.27 48.73 -9.85
C ASN A 829 -19.53 48.30 -11.30
N ASP A 830 -18.51 48.32 -12.16
CA ASP A 830 -18.58 47.80 -13.53
C ASP A 830 -18.17 46.32 -13.62
N TYR A 831 -17.53 45.78 -12.57
CA TYR A 831 -17.07 44.39 -12.47
C TYR A 831 -16.17 43.99 -13.65
N ASP A 832 -15.29 44.87 -14.10
CA ASP A 832 -14.35 44.56 -15.18
C ASP A 832 -12.87 44.53 -14.78
N ASP A 833 -12.56 44.87 -13.53
CA ASP A 833 -11.21 44.87 -12.96
C ASP A 833 -10.51 43.52 -13.12
N ILE A 834 -11.17 42.41 -12.72
CA ILE A 834 -10.63 41.06 -12.96
C ILE A 834 -11.73 40.10 -13.39
N ARG A 835 -11.63 39.59 -14.61
CA ARG A 835 -12.55 38.56 -15.12
C ARG A 835 -11.85 37.22 -15.22
N LEU A 836 -12.36 36.24 -14.50
CA LEU A 836 -11.88 34.86 -14.51
C LEU A 836 -12.92 33.94 -15.12
N ARG A 837 -12.49 32.98 -15.93
CA ARG A 837 -13.33 31.86 -16.35
C ARG A 837 -13.01 30.64 -15.51
N VAL A 838 -14.02 30.06 -14.87
CA VAL A 838 -13.93 28.84 -14.08
C VAL A 838 -14.76 27.72 -14.69
N GLN A 839 -14.18 26.53 -14.76
CA GLN A 839 -14.85 25.34 -15.29
C GLN A 839 -14.24 24.07 -14.71
N ALA A 840 -14.99 22.97 -14.80
CA ALA A 840 -14.43 21.65 -14.57
C ALA A 840 -13.61 21.23 -15.80
N SER A 841 -12.46 20.60 -15.58
CA SER A 841 -11.54 20.21 -16.65
C SER A 841 -10.98 18.81 -16.40
N ASN A 842 -10.97 18.01 -17.46
CA ASN A 842 -10.30 16.70 -17.51
C ASN A 842 -8.85 16.81 -18.01
N ARG A 843 -8.37 18.02 -18.26
CA ARG A 843 -6.95 18.25 -18.55
C ARG A 843 -6.17 17.76 -17.35
N ASN A 844 -5.23 16.85 -17.56
CA ASN A 844 -4.25 16.53 -16.55
C ASN A 844 -3.63 17.84 -16.06
N ILE A 845 -3.51 18.02 -14.74
CA ILE A 845 -2.60 19.03 -14.22
C ILE A 845 -1.26 18.72 -14.91
N PRO A 846 -0.68 19.65 -15.69
CA PRO A 846 0.64 19.45 -16.28
C PRO A 846 1.48 18.90 -15.15
N GLN A 847 2.07 17.70 -15.31
CA GLN A 847 2.86 17.07 -14.26
C GLN A 847 3.67 18.18 -13.60
N ARG A 848 3.68 18.24 -12.25
CA ARG A 848 4.56 19.07 -11.42
C ARG A 848 4.00 20.35 -10.79
N VAL A 849 2.81 20.32 -10.19
CA VAL A 849 2.41 21.38 -9.26
C VAL A 849 1.55 20.80 -8.13
N ILE A 850 2.13 20.64 -6.95
CA ILE A 850 1.37 20.68 -5.68
C ILE A 850 1.85 21.95 -4.99
N GLN A 851 1.00 22.98 -5.01
CA GLN A 851 1.19 24.25 -4.31
C GLN A 851 0.02 24.43 -3.34
N GLU A 852 -0.15 23.45 -2.45
CA GLU A 852 -1.21 23.49 -1.43
C GLU A 852 -0.96 24.62 -0.41
N ARG A 853 0.26 25.20 -0.35
CA ARG A 853 0.66 26.20 0.66
C ARG A 853 1.71 27.27 0.28
N ALA A 854 2.48 27.13 -0.81
CA ALA A 854 3.55 28.07 -1.20
C ALA A 854 3.90 27.97 -2.71
N GLU A 855 4.63 28.93 -3.27
CA GLU A 855 5.08 29.04 -4.68
C GLU A 855 6.13 27.96 -5.05
N LEU A 856 5.80 26.68 -5.01
CA LEU A 856 6.74 25.56 -5.21
C LEU A 856 6.63 24.88 -6.58
N LEU A 857 7.74 24.31 -7.07
CA LEU A 857 7.74 23.30 -8.11
C LEU A 857 7.76 21.90 -7.50
N ASP A 858 6.77 21.09 -7.83
CA ASP A 858 6.70 19.71 -7.33
C ASP A 858 7.28 18.72 -8.33
N LEU A 859 8.48 18.20 -8.08
CA LEU A 859 9.10 17.19 -8.91
C LEU A 859 9.20 15.83 -8.20
N ARG A 860 8.34 15.49 -7.25
CA ARG A 860 8.44 14.25 -6.45
C ARG A 860 8.26 12.92 -7.21
N PHE A 861 8.05 12.96 -8.53
CA PHE A 861 7.95 11.78 -9.40
C PHE A 861 9.30 11.05 -9.56
N SER A 862 9.26 9.79 -10.00
CA SER A 862 10.47 9.02 -10.36
C SER A 862 10.89 9.29 -11.82
N GLY A 863 12.15 9.67 -12.04
CA GLY A 863 12.73 9.89 -13.38
C GLY A 863 13.36 11.27 -13.56
N ASN A 864 13.89 11.54 -14.75
CA ASN A 864 14.41 12.86 -15.12
C ASN A 864 13.41 13.60 -16.00
N ALA A 865 13.45 14.92 -15.97
CA ALA A 865 12.61 15.76 -16.78
C ALA A 865 13.40 16.81 -17.52
N GLN A 866 13.15 16.92 -18.82
CA GLN A 866 13.72 18.01 -19.57
C GLN A 866 12.89 19.27 -19.30
N THR A 867 13.59 20.33 -18.92
CA THR A 867 13.01 21.62 -18.59
C THR A 867 13.62 22.71 -19.42
N SER A 868 12.83 23.70 -19.76
CA SER A 868 13.30 24.95 -20.34
C SER A 868 12.68 26.10 -19.57
N PHE A 869 13.48 27.14 -19.35
CA PHE A 869 13.05 28.34 -18.65
C PHE A 869 12.84 29.46 -19.68
N SER A 870 11.71 30.13 -19.59
CA SER A 870 11.45 31.37 -20.31
C SER A 870 11.49 32.51 -19.30
N VAL A 871 12.38 33.47 -19.50
CA VAL A 871 12.58 34.59 -18.58
C VAL A 871 12.22 35.87 -19.32
N ASN A 872 11.32 36.65 -18.73
CA ASN A 872 11.08 38.03 -19.09
C ASN A 872 11.60 38.89 -17.92
N SER A 873 12.26 40.02 -18.20
CA SER A 873 12.82 40.86 -17.15
C SER A 873 12.77 42.33 -17.54
N SER A 874 12.24 43.13 -16.62
CA SER A 874 12.23 44.60 -16.65
C SER A 874 13.17 45.20 -15.59
N ALA A 875 13.82 44.35 -14.79
CA ALA A 875 14.69 44.73 -13.68
C ALA A 875 15.82 45.70 -14.06
N ALA A 876 16.04 46.70 -13.22
CA ALA A 876 17.22 47.56 -13.28
C ALA A 876 18.49 46.86 -12.74
N TYR A 877 18.33 45.86 -11.88
CA TYR A 877 19.44 45.13 -11.27
C TYR A 877 19.86 43.87 -12.03
N ARG A 878 21.12 43.47 -11.81
CA ARG A 878 21.64 42.18 -12.27
C ARG A 878 21.29 41.10 -11.25
N ASN A 879 20.02 40.72 -11.25
CA ASN A 879 19.52 39.72 -10.32
C ASN A 879 19.91 38.31 -10.72
N PHE A 880 19.88 37.45 -9.71
CA PHE A 880 20.15 36.05 -9.86
C PHE A 880 18.99 35.25 -9.28
N VAL A 881 18.33 34.45 -10.13
CA VAL A 881 17.15 33.67 -9.74
C VAL A 881 17.50 32.19 -9.77
N GLY A 882 16.96 31.43 -8.82
CA GLY A 882 17.19 30.00 -8.75
C GLY A 882 16.13 29.25 -7.98
N PHE A 883 16.33 27.94 -7.89
CA PHE A 883 15.49 27.03 -7.12
C PHE A 883 16.33 26.14 -6.22
N TYR A 884 15.84 25.82 -5.02
CA TYR A 884 16.50 24.92 -4.07
C TYR A 884 15.55 23.84 -3.58
N ARG A 885 16.10 22.69 -3.18
CA ARG A 885 15.31 21.55 -2.69
C ARG A 885 14.73 21.83 -1.30
N VAL A 886 13.47 21.50 -1.11
CA VAL A 886 12.80 21.44 0.20
C VAL A 886 12.25 20.03 0.46
N ALA A 887 12.22 19.65 1.73
CA ALA A 887 11.80 18.35 2.23
C ALA A 887 10.26 18.26 2.40
N ASP A 888 9.63 19.38 2.71
CA ASP A 888 8.19 19.49 2.96
C ASP A 888 7.60 20.79 2.38
N LEU A 889 6.27 20.94 2.44
CA LEU A 889 5.56 22.13 1.95
C LEU A 889 5.83 23.38 2.79
N ASP A 890 6.26 23.21 4.04
CA ASP A 890 6.57 24.31 4.97
C ASP A 890 8.00 24.85 4.76
N GLY A 891 8.70 24.37 3.72
CA GLY A 891 10.00 24.87 3.30
C GLY A 891 11.18 24.28 4.04
N GLY A 892 10.98 23.19 4.79
CA GLY A 892 12.02 22.53 5.55
C GLY A 892 13.18 22.03 4.68
N ILE A 893 14.42 22.15 5.17
CA ILE A 893 15.61 21.61 4.51
C ILE A 893 16.11 20.40 5.30
N ASP A 894 16.09 19.23 4.68
CA ASP A 894 16.68 17.97 5.16
C ASP A 894 18.13 17.87 4.65
N ARG A 895 19.09 18.02 5.57
CA ARG A 895 20.53 18.04 5.28
C ARG A 895 21.15 16.64 5.35
N ASP A 896 20.59 15.73 6.13
CA ASP A 896 21.16 14.39 6.35
C ASP A 896 20.47 13.29 5.51
N GLY A 897 19.37 13.62 4.82
CA GLY A 897 18.64 12.73 3.93
C GLY A 897 17.76 11.72 4.67
N ASN A 898 17.47 11.94 5.95
CA ASN A 898 16.65 11.03 6.76
C ASN A 898 15.13 11.18 6.50
N GLY A 899 14.71 12.14 5.67
CA GLY A 899 13.32 12.42 5.36
C GLY A 899 12.61 13.39 6.31
N THR A 900 13.34 14.00 7.24
CA THR A 900 12.84 15.02 8.18
C THR A 900 13.62 16.33 8.04
N ALA A 901 12.94 17.47 8.20
CA ALA A 901 13.57 18.77 8.05
C ALA A 901 14.44 19.14 9.27
N ASP A 902 15.72 19.44 9.03
CA ASP A 902 16.67 19.90 10.04
C ASP A 902 16.60 21.41 10.28
N LEU A 903 16.21 22.16 9.25
CA LEU A 903 16.07 23.61 9.29
C LEU A 903 14.74 24.05 8.70
N ARG A 904 14.12 25.05 9.32
CA ARG A 904 12.89 25.69 8.86
C ARG A 904 13.14 27.16 8.46
N PRO A 905 12.30 27.74 7.59
CA PRO A 905 12.37 29.16 7.28
C PRO A 905 12.41 30.02 8.55
N GLY A 906 13.41 30.89 8.66
CA GLY A 906 13.66 31.72 9.84
C GLY A 906 14.72 31.18 10.80
N ASP A 907 15.10 29.90 10.70
CA ASP A 907 16.19 29.34 11.50
C ASP A 907 17.56 29.91 11.09
N ALA A 908 18.46 30.01 12.07
CA ALA A 908 19.84 30.40 11.81
C ALA A 908 20.51 29.41 10.84
N GLY A 909 20.99 29.93 9.69
CA GLY A 909 21.64 29.13 8.66
C GLY A 909 20.69 28.54 7.60
N TYR A 910 19.38 28.82 7.68
CA TYR A 910 18.41 28.42 6.63
C TYR A 910 18.78 29.00 5.27
N ALA A 911 18.92 30.33 5.17
CA ALA A 911 19.24 30.99 3.90
C ALA A 911 20.57 30.51 3.31
N GLN A 912 21.59 30.28 4.15
CA GLN A 912 22.85 29.70 3.73
C GLN A 912 22.65 28.31 3.12
N ALA A 913 21.87 27.44 3.78
CA ALA A 913 21.60 26.08 3.32
C ALA A 913 20.81 26.08 2.00
N ALA A 914 19.78 26.92 1.91
CA ALA A 914 18.93 27.06 0.72
C ALA A 914 19.77 27.48 -0.49
N ILE A 915 20.60 28.52 -0.34
CA ILE A 915 21.44 29.03 -1.42
C ILE A 915 22.58 28.06 -1.77
N GLN A 916 23.17 27.34 -0.81
CA GLN A 916 24.15 26.29 -1.10
C GLN A 916 23.53 25.08 -1.81
N GLY A 917 22.29 24.75 -1.47
CA GLY A 917 21.50 23.70 -2.09
C GLY A 917 20.76 24.13 -3.36
N SER A 918 21.06 25.33 -3.90
CA SER A 918 20.47 25.81 -5.15
C SER A 918 20.82 24.85 -6.29
N VAL A 919 19.82 24.39 -7.02
CA VAL A 919 19.98 23.36 -8.07
C VAL A 919 20.10 24.02 -9.45
N PHE A 920 19.49 25.20 -9.66
CA PHE A 920 19.60 25.96 -10.91
C PHE A 920 19.70 27.46 -10.65
N ASN A 921 20.44 28.12 -11.56
CA ASN A 921 20.95 29.47 -11.41
C ASN A 921 20.90 30.16 -12.78
N PHE A 922 20.07 31.19 -12.93
CA PHE A 922 19.94 31.93 -14.20
C PHE A 922 20.10 33.44 -13.96
N GLY A 923 20.78 34.12 -14.89
CA GLY A 923 20.84 35.59 -14.94
C GLY A 923 19.72 36.16 -15.81
N SER A 924 19.69 37.49 -15.96
CA SER A 924 18.61 38.25 -16.60
C SER A 924 18.38 38.03 -18.11
N ASN A 925 19.08 37.09 -18.77
CA ASN A 925 18.85 36.78 -20.19
C ASN A 925 19.21 35.32 -20.52
N GLY A 926 18.22 34.54 -20.95
CA GLY A 926 18.45 33.30 -21.70
C GLY A 926 17.58 32.11 -21.30
N SER A 927 17.12 31.37 -22.32
CA SER A 927 16.50 30.05 -22.14
C SER A 927 17.58 28.98 -22.03
N SER A 928 17.63 28.27 -20.90
CA SER A 928 18.53 27.13 -20.69
C SER A 928 17.71 25.85 -20.54
N ALA A 929 18.06 24.80 -21.29
CA ALA A 929 17.45 23.48 -21.14
C ALA A 929 18.22 22.65 -20.10
N LEU A 930 17.52 22.08 -19.12
CA LEU A 930 18.11 21.35 -17.99
C LEU A 930 17.35 20.06 -17.70
N ASN A 931 18.08 19.01 -17.32
CA ASN A 931 17.47 17.76 -16.84
C ASN A 931 17.29 17.83 -15.33
N LEU A 932 16.05 17.85 -14.87
CA LEU A 932 15.70 17.83 -13.45
C LEU A 932 15.50 16.39 -12.99
N THR A 933 16.26 15.96 -11.99
CA THR A 933 16.00 14.68 -11.32
C THR A 933 14.79 14.83 -10.41
N GLY A 934 13.79 13.97 -10.63
CA GLY A 934 12.61 13.88 -9.80
C GLY A 934 12.90 13.30 -8.40
N GLY A 935 11.90 13.32 -7.54
CA GLY A 935 11.97 12.88 -6.14
C GLY A 935 12.04 14.03 -5.12
N ALA A 936 11.73 15.27 -5.49
CA ALA A 936 11.86 16.42 -4.59
C ALA A 936 10.89 17.59 -4.88
N LEU A 937 10.62 18.42 -3.87
CA LEU A 937 10.00 19.74 -3.99
C LEU A 937 11.09 20.81 -4.17
N TYR A 938 10.81 21.87 -4.94
CA TYR A 938 11.74 22.95 -5.21
C TYR A 938 11.11 24.31 -4.95
N ALA A 939 11.77 25.15 -4.16
CA ALA A 939 11.34 26.51 -3.84
C ALA A 939 12.16 27.56 -4.61
N PRO A 940 11.55 28.63 -5.14
CA PRO A 940 12.25 29.71 -5.82
C PRO A 940 12.96 30.65 -4.85
N PHE A 941 14.00 31.32 -5.34
CA PHE A 941 14.65 32.44 -4.68
C PHE A 941 15.19 33.46 -5.70
N ILE A 942 15.40 34.70 -5.23
CA ILE A 942 16.11 35.76 -5.95
C ILE A 942 17.21 36.35 -5.06
N ILE A 943 18.39 36.59 -5.64
CA ILE A 943 19.46 37.41 -5.04
C ILE A 943 19.49 38.73 -5.81
N ALA A 944 19.24 39.82 -5.10
CA ALA A 944 19.19 41.14 -5.69
C ALA A 944 20.59 41.66 -6.02
N ASN A 945 20.81 42.07 -7.28
CA ASN A 945 22.04 42.70 -7.77
C ASN A 945 23.37 42.00 -7.40
N ALA A 946 23.38 40.67 -7.25
CA ALA A 946 24.56 39.92 -6.84
C ALA A 946 24.46 38.44 -7.25
N THR A 947 25.55 37.69 -7.08
CA THR A 947 25.60 36.25 -7.36
C THR A 947 25.48 35.40 -6.09
N VAL A 948 25.29 34.09 -6.24
CA VAL A 948 25.39 33.10 -5.14
C VAL A 948 26.70 33.22 -4.39
N THR A 949 27.82 33.41 -5.10
CA THR A 949 29.15 33.56 -4.48
C THR A 949 29.22 34.82 -3.63
N ASP A 950 28.67 35.93 -4.11
CA ASP A 950 28.65 37.19 -3.36
C ASP A 950 27.79 37.07 -2.09
N PHE A 951 26.60 36.47 -2.20
CA PHE A 951 25.71 36.26 -1.06
C PHE A 951 26.38 35.39 0.02
N LEU A 952 26.94 34.23 -0.36
CA LEU A 952 27.58 33.32 0.60
C LEU A 952 28.83 33.93 1.26
N ALA A 953 29.51 34.86 0.60
CA ALA A 953 30.68 35.56 1.15
C ALA A 953 30.31 36.74 2.05
N GLN A 954 29.24 37.48 1.73
CA GLN A 954 28.95 38.77 2.36
C GLN A 954 27.78 38.74 3.36
N ASN A 955 26.76 37.91 3.12
CA ASN A 955 25.58 37.84 3.97
C ASN A 955 24.95 36.43 4.04
N PRO A 956 25.69 35.37 4.40
CA PRO A 956 25.19 34.00 4.38
C PRO A 956 24.01 33.77 5.34
N THR A 957 23.88 34.58 6.39
CA THR A 957 22.78 34.50 7.36
C THR A 957 21.58 35.39 7.01
N ASN A 958 21.58 36.00 5.81
CA ASN A 958 20.54 36.86 5.27
C ASN A 958 20.04 37.95 6.24
N GLN A 959 20.95 38.66 6.90
CA GLN A 959 20.57 39.71 7.86
C GLN A 959 20.09 40.96 7.11
N ALA A 960 19.09 41.67 7.67
CA ALA A 960 18.53 42.89 7.09
C ALA A 960 19.56 44.02 6.89
N SER A 961 20.60 44.06 7.72
CA SER A 961 21.72 45.01 7.62
C SER A 961 22.77 44.67 6.56
N GLY A 962 22.70 43.48 5.94
CA GLY A 962 23.64 43.06 4.91
C GLY A 962 23.46 43.81 3.58
N THR A 963 24.55 43.95 2.84
CA THR A 963 24.59 44.64 1.53
C THR A 963 24.10 43.78 0.37
N VAL A 964 24.23 42.46 0.48
CA VAL A 964 23.68 41.48 -0.46
C VAL A 964 22.55 40.74 0.23
N LYS A 965 21.39 40.60 -0.42
CA LYS A 965 20.20 39.96 0.16
C LYS A 965 19.64 38.91 -0.79
N ALA A 966 19.10 37.86 -0.20
CA ALA A 966 18.31 36.85 -0.90
C ALA A 966 16.87 36.90 -0.40
N TYR A 967 15.93 36.70 -1.31
CA TYR A 967 14.52 36.61 -1.01
C TYR A 967 13.98 35.27 -1.51
N PHE A 968 13.12 34.66 -0.72
CA PHE A 968 12.58 33.31 -0.86
C PHE A 968 11.05 33.36 -0.85
N ALA A 969 10.41 32.29 -1.30
CA ALA A 969 8.94 32.16 -1.24
C ALA A 969 8.41 32.17 0.20
N TYR A 970 9.23 31.79 1.18
CA TYR A 970 8.82 31.73 2.58
C TYR A 970 9.12 33.04 3.31
N LEU A 971 8.07 33.77 3.72
CA LEU A 971 8.17 35.03 4.48
C LEU A 971 9.17 34.99 5.64
N GLY A 972 9.21 33.88 6.40
CA GLY A 972 10.11 33.72 7.54
C GLY A 972 11.60 33.73 7.19
N ALA A 973 11.96 33.48 5.93
CA ALA A 973 13.33 33.53 5.44
C ALA A 973 13.73 34.92 4.87
N ASN A 974 12.76 35.83 4.69
CA ASN A 974 12.97 37.15 4.10
C ASN A 974 13.28 38.20 5.18
N PRO A 975 14.38 38.97 5.06
CA PRO A 975 14.86 39.84 6.14
C PRO A 975 13.98 41.06 6.41
N ASP A 976 13.15 41.45 5.46
CA ASP A 976 12.15 42.52 5.56
C ASP A 976 10.74 41.99 5.83
N GLY A 977 10.55 40.67 5.86
CA GLY A 977 9.25 40.03 6.07
C GLY A 977 8.25 40.34 4.96
N VAL A 978 8.72 40.72 3.78
CA VAL A 978 7.90 40.96 2.59
C VAL A 978 7.90 39.71 1.72
N ASP A 979 6.79 39.51 1.02
CA ASP A 979 6.64 38.48 0.01
C ASP A 979 7.16 39.02 -1.32
N HIS A 980 8.28 38.49 -1.77
CA HIS A 980 8.99 38.94 -2.99
C HIS A 980 8.71 38.07 -4.20
N ILE A 981 7.96 36.97 -4.06
CA ILE A 981 7.78 35.99 -5.14
C ILE A 981 6.30 35.65 -5.25
N ARG A 982 5.71 35.88 -6.43
CA ARG A 982 4.29 35.63 -6.69
C ARG A 982 4.08 34.52 -7.70
N LEU A 983 3.08 33.69 -7.44
CA LEU A 983 2.58 32.76 -8.44
C LEU A 983 1.72 33.52 -9.46
N LEU A 984 2.14 33.58 -10.72
CA LEU A 984 1.39 34.26 -11.77
C LEU A 984 0.58 33.30 -12.66
N GLY A 985 0.70 31.99 -12.44
CA GLY A 985 0.02 30.93 -13.17
C GLY A 985 0.75 29.60 -12.99
N ASN A 986 0.35 28.55 -13.72
CA ASN A 986 1.08 27.28 -13.70
C ASN A 986 2.55 27.50 -14.04
N ASN A 987 3.45 27.11 -13.13
CA ASN A 987 4.91 27.19 -13.29
C ASN A 987 5.44 28.58 -13.67
N THR A 988 4.69 29.66 -13.37
CA THR A 988 5.05 31.03 -13.72
C THR A 988 5.20 31.84 -12.45
N PHE A 989 6.39 32.42 -12.23
CA PHE A 989 6.78 33.09 -11.00
C PHE A 989 7.20 34.53 -11.31
N GLY A 990 6.57 35.51 -10.66
CA GLY A 990 6.99 36.92 -10.67
C GLY A 990 7.85 37.22 -9.46
N TYR A 991 8.85 38.09 -9.62
CA TYR A 991 9.83 38.43 -8.59
C TYR A 991 9.92 39.94 -8.43
N GLU A 992 10.20 40.37 -7.20
CA GLU A 992 10.57 41.72 -6.79
C GLU A 992 12.03 41.76 -6.33
N ASP A 993 12.83 42.67 -6.88
CA ASP A 993 14.27 42.72 -6.62
C ASP A 993 14.71 43.74 -5.56
N LEU A 994 13.83 44.67 -5.18
CA LEU A 994 14.12 45.77 -4.25
C LEU A 994 13.65 45.48 -2.82
N PRO A 995 14.44 45.85 -1.78
CA PRO A 995 14.03 45.67 -0.38
C PRO A 995 12.69 46.31 -0.04
N GLY A 996 11.92 45.64 0.79
CA GLY A 996 10.60 46.10 1.20
C GLY A 996 9.54 45.98 0.08
N GLY A 997 9.79 45.16 -0.94
CA GLY A 997 8.87 44.87 -2.04
C GLY A 997 8.88 45.86 -3.19
N GLY A 998 9.85 46.78 -3.25
CA GLY A 998 10.03 47.67 -4.40
C GLY A 998 8.83 48.55 -4.71
N ASP A 999 8.38 48.48 -5.96
CA ASP A 999 7.13 49.06 -6.46
C ASP A 999 5.96 48.07 -6.49
N PHE A 1000 6.17 46.83 -6.04
CA PHE A 1000 5.17 45.78 -5.86
C PHE A 1000 4.43 45.39 -7.15
N ASP A 1001 5.09 45.51 -8.30
CA ASP A 1001 4.56 45.12 -9.60
C ASP A 1001 4.93 43.68 -10.03
N TYR A 1002 5.90 43.07 -9.34
CA TYR A 1002 6.43 41.71 -9.49
C TYR A 1002 6.83 41.33 -10.93
N ASN A 1003 7.15 42.33 -11.75
CA ASN A 1003 7.53 42.16 -13.15
C ASN A 1003 9.05 42.31 -13.39
N ASP A 1004 9.83 42.66 -12.35
CA ASP A 1004 11.29 42.79 -12.42
C ASP A 1004 11.91 41.56 -13.11
N ILE A 1005 11.47 40.38 -12.68
CA ILE A 1005 11.70 39.11 -13.38
C ILE A 1005 10.41 38.30 -13.34
N VAL A 1006 10.00 37.78 -14.49
CA VAL A 1006 8.99 36.75 -14.63
C VAL A 1006 9.61 35.50 -15.24
N VAL A 1007 9.53 34.37 -14.53
CA VAL A 1007 10.08 33.08 -14.96
C VAL A 1007 8.94 32.10 -15.20
N GLN A 1008 8.81 31.61 -16.43
CA GLN A 1008 7.96 30.47 -16.78
C GLN A 1008 8.81 29.21 -16.97
N VAL A 1009 8.49 28.16 -16.22
CA VAL A 1009 9.14 26.85 -16.33
C VAL A 1009 8.30 25.93 -17.22
N ASN A 1010 8.90 25.52 -18.34
CA ASN A 1010 8.30 24.63 -19.31
C ASN A 1010 8.92 23.24 -19.21
N PHE A 1011 8.07 22.22 -19.08
CA PHE A 1011 8.48 20.82 -19.04
C PHE A 1011 8.17 20.16 -20.39
N THR A 1012 9.12 19.36 -20.89
CA THR A 1012 8.97 18.58 -22.14
C THR A 1012 9.19 17.11 -21.92
#